data_AF-A0A7H0LF32-F1
#
_entry.id   AF-A0A7H0LF32-F1
#
_cell.length_a   1.000
_cell.length_b   1.000
_cell.length_c   1.000
_cell.angle_alpha   90.00
_cell.angle_beta   90.00
_cell.angle_gamma   90.00
#
_symmetry.space_group_name_H-M   'P 1'
#
loop_
_entity.id
_entity.type
_entity.pdbx_description
1 polymer ?
#
loop_
_entity_poly.entity_id
_entity_poly.type
_entity_poly.pdbx_seq_one_letter_code
_entity_poly.pdbx_strand_id
1 'polypeptide(L)'
;MPAISPTVYTGPYTANGTQTQFSFNFSIVGATDIAVEVDDVAISSLLYTVEFNATGGTISFATPPAAGAQVMLLSAPDYLQTSEFENEGAYNLDTVNKINRRASVKALVTEDKASRALKVPRGEEGLEVPLSDVVSIVAVGNNLIAGNDISTVAAHAASIAIVAPHVEEIAAIAPRLPSIATVATDIIGPNTVGDVAGVAAQVAQIAPHAMAISAVAPHVAGIDVAAANIAAIIAAPAAATEATMQAAIAVAAAATVNASITPIIYGRGAPDIVTGGPDGATYIDTSSGRQYGPKKAGLWPSRYIQQANIGTGFESATVVFTIGQSNGDGYSTNYSVTTPLDAGYGYEYYYNNGGFGAVLPLGPNRLGRIFGGPQSAFAQTWAAGGGGTVIFVDCAIGGSSMVSAYKTTLTGTSDICALSGGTWDLSDPANLYDNYIRSHMQLALREIARLGFTVAKKVVYHSQGEQDALGNCSQAAHEAALRHLASRVKSDFPDMWWLTESLGTNQSGSNAVASARIRASQVAVASDDQFSSWMKIGSTLAQTFSGLGYFSDSLHYDQAGYNLLGAEMAMNGLPFTRSSGMYSAPDGKKYADLLSHLPPVNNWYRIALTTIASGAFNISVFNDPTTPYAATWYDTSGINRVDGAQSLAWAFPNNNSKEVFLYVHNSTGATLMINAFTANARISAVSVIDDGFPLSGLNINGTNETVSGIVVTDADLYRLSGAKMRTIGLGPFANFTAATLSNTLLAKLSGLTGLSIARSPAIAANLDLTLTPNLIMYNHAASGLSVAQVNARLVALDTNGKSGGSINIAQYLVGVYASSPPSGAGVTAKANLQGKGWSVSTD
;
A
#
# COMPACT_ATOMS: atom_id res chain seq x y z
N MET A 1 -44.90 30.11 33.80
CA MET A 1 -43.48 29.97 34.21
C MET A 1 -42.70 31.18 33.76
N PRO A 2 -41.72 31.67 34.53
CA PRO A 2 -40.86 32.77 34.10
C PRO A 2 -40.10 32.40 32.82
N ALA A 3 -39.90 33.38 31.94
CA ALA A 3 -39.10 33.19 30.73
C ALA A 3 -37.70 32.65 31.08
N ILE A 4 -37.13 31.85 30.19
CA ILE A 4 -35.74 31.40 30.29
C ILE A 4 -34.87 32.49 29.67
N SER A 5 -33.86 32.94 30.39
CA SER A 5 -32.91 33.93 29.88
C SER A 5 -32.11 33.32 28.72
N PRO A 6 -31.97 34.00 27.57
CA PRO A 6 -31.14 33.52 26.46
C PRO A 6 -29.64 33.63 26.76
N THR A 7 -29.27 34.42 27.77
CA THR A 7 -27.89 34.56 28.25
C THR A 7 -27.51 33.33 29.06
N VAL A 8 -26.28 32.83 28.89
CA VAL A 8 -25.75 31.66 29.63
C VAL A 8 -24.51 31.96 30.47
N TYR A 9 -24.08 33.23 30.53
CA TYR A 9 -22.97 33.68 31.37
C TYR A 9 -23.16 35.13 31.83
N THR A 10 -22.49 35.54 32.90
CA THR A 10 -22.45 36.93 33.36
C THR A 10 -21.04 37.29 33.83
N GLY A 11 -20.54 38.43 33.37
CA GLY A 11 -19.16 38.87 33.61
C GLY A 11 -18.43 39.23 32.31
N PRO A 12 -17.10 39.40 32.35
CA PRO A 12 -16.29 39.31 33.56
C PRO A 12 -16.52 40.50 34.50
N TYR A 13 -16.55 40.23 35.80
CA TYR A 13 -16.54 41.26 36.85
C TYR A 13 -15.11 41.53 37.29
N THR A 14 -14.71 42.79 37.40
CA THR A 14 -13.43 43.13 38.02
C THR A 14 -13.61 43.24 39.54
N ALA A 15 -13.03 42.31 40.30
CA ALA A 15 -13.10 42.30 41.74
C ALA A 15 -12.29 43.46 42.35
N ASN A 16 -12.78 44.04 43.45
CA ASN A 16 -12.14 45.16 44.13
C ASN A 16 -11.31 44.75 45.39
N GLY A 17 -11.14 43.45 45.63
CA GLY A 17 -10.44 42.93 46.81
C GLY A 17 -11.27 42.86 48.10
N THR A 18 -12.52 43.33 48.09
CA THR A 18 -13.43 43.33 49.25
C THR A 18 -14.84 42.82 48.93
N GLN A 19 -15.24 42.84 47.66
CA GLN A 19 -16.53 42.35 47.17
C GLN A 19 -16.58 40.82 47.23
N THR A 20 -17.56 40.29 47.95
CA THR A 20 -17.80 38.84 48.05
C THR A 20 -19.00 38.38 47.22
N GLN A 21 -19.86 39.29 46.77
CA GLN A 21 -21.10 38.97 46.08
C GLN A 21 -21.09 39.41 44.62
N PHE A 22 -21.48 38.49 43.73
CA PHE A 22 -21.57 38.73 42.29
C PHE A 22 -22.89 38.17 41.76
N SER A 23 -23.71 39.02 41.16
CA SER A 23 -25.00 38.61 40.60
C SER A 23 -24.86 37.99 39.21
N PHE A 24 -25.80 37.14 38.82
CA PHE A 24 -25.91 36.62 37.46
C PHE A 24 -27.35 36.78 36.94
N ASN A 25 -27.50 36.92 35.63
CA ASN A 25 -28.78 37.20 34.95
C ASN A 25 -29.20 36.07 33.98
N PHE A 26 -28.61 34.89 34.10
CA PHE A 26 -28.99 33.69 33.36
C PHE A 26 -29.83 32.71 34.19
N SER A 27 -30.59 31.86 33.52
CA SER A 27 -31.47 30.88 34.17
C SER A 27 -30.70 29.60 34.56
N ILE A 28 -30.86 29.17 35.81
CA ILE A 28 -30.42 27.87 36.32
C ILE A 28 -31.60 27.10 36.93
N VAL A 29 -31.47 25.77 37.11
CA VAL A 29 -32.53 24.91 37.66
C VAL A 29 -32.21 24.46 39.09
N GLY A 30 -30.94 24.28 39.42
CA GLY A 30 -30.43 24.01 40.77
C GLY A 30 -29.17 24.82 41.07
N ALA A 31 -28.84 24.97 42.35
CA ALA A 31 -27.65 25.70 42.81
C ALA A 31 -26.32 25.11 42.29
N THR A 32 -26.33 23.86 41.85
CA THR A 32 -25.18 23.17 41.25
C THR A 32 -25.02 23.45 39.76
N ASP A 33 -26.00 24.08 39.10
CA ASP A 33 -25.97 24.33 37.65
C ASP A 33 -25.20 25.63 37.29
N ILE A 34 -24.24 26.03 38.11
CA ILE A 34 -23.41 27.22 37.89
C ILE A 34 -21.94 26.90 38.14
N ALA A 35 -21.10 27.29 37.21
CA ALA A 35 -19.65 27.27 37.34
C ALA A 35 -19.13 28.71 37.51
N VAL A 36 -18.05 28.86 38.26
CA VAL A 36 -17.41 30.14 38.54
C VAL A 36 -15.95 30.03 38.15
N GLU A 37 -15.49 31.00 37.38
CA GLU A 37 -14.08 31.14 36.98
C GLU A 37 -13.53 32.45 37.55
N VAL A 38 -12.29 32.41 38.03
CA VAL A 38 -11.53 33.59 38.45
C VAL A 38 -10.21 33.57 37.69
N ASP A 39 -9.95 34.62 36.91
CA ASP A 39 -8.80 34.73 36.00
C ASP A 39 -8.66 33.50 35.08
N ASP A 40 -9.76 33.12 34.44
CA ASP A 40 -9.90 31.95 33.55
C ASP A 40 -9.63 30.58 34.22
N VAL A 41 -9.59 30.53 35.56
CA VAL A 41 -9.44 29.29 36.34
C VAL A 41 -10.74 28.93 37.03
N ALA A 42 -11.25 27.73 36.75
CA ALA A 42 -12.44 27.20 37.42
C ALA A 42 -12.22 27.05 38.93
N ILE A 43 -13.13 27.64 39.71
CA ILE A 43 -13.11 27.62 41.17
C ILE A 43 -14.07 26.54 41.68
N SER A 44 -13.64 25.80 42.71
CA SER A 44 -14.46 24.78 43.35
C SER A 44 -15.75 25.36 43.91
N SER A 45 -16.87 24.67 43.70
CA SER A 45 -18.18 25.01 44.26
C SER A 45 -18.25 24.99 45.79
N LEU A 46 -17.23 24.48 46.46
CA LEU A 46 -17.08 24.58 47.92
C LEU A 46 -16.67 25.99 48.40
N LEU A 47 -16.20 26.85 47.49
CA LEU A 47 -15.66 28.17 47.81
C LEU A 47 -16.68 29.30 47.62
N TYR A 48 -17.87 28.99 47.11
CA TYR A 48 -18.96 29.94 46.95
C TYR A 48 -20.32 29.30 47.26
N THR A 49 -21.28 30.10 47.70
CA THR A 49 -22.68 29.71 47.82
C THR A 49 -23.50 30.38 46.72
N VAL A 50 -24.66 29.78 46.39
CA VAL A 50 -25.52 30.25 45.29
C VAL A 50 -26.93 30.48 45.83
N GLU A 51 -27.40 31.71 45.72
CA GLU A 51 -28.81 32.05 45.92
C GLU A 51 -29.42 32.40 44.56
N PHE A 52 -30.52 31.76 44.19
CA PHE A 52 -31.06 31.92 42.84
C PHE A 52 -32.59 31.90 42.79
N ASN A 53 -33.10 32.44 41.70
CA ASN A 53 -34.47 32.36 41.25
C ASN A 53 -34.51 31.94 39.77
N ALA A 54 -35.70 31.88 39.19
CA ALA A 54 -35.86 31.41 37.81
C ALA A 54 -35.09 32.25 36.76
N THR A 55 -34.80 33.52 37.03
CA THR A 55 -34.26 34.49 36.07
C THR A 55 -32.83 34.98 36.38
N GLY A 56 -32.23 34.52 37.47
CA GLY A 56 -30.89 34.93 37.88
C GLY A 56 -30.64 34.62 39.35
N GLY A 57 -29.57 35.17 39.90
CA GLY A 57 -29.18 34.93 41.27
C GLY A 57 -27.93 35.68 41.66
N THR A 58 -27.34 35.29 42.79
CA THR A 58 -26.10 35.84 43.31
C THR A 58 -25.23 34.71 43.84
N ILE A 59 -23.97 34.72 43.44
CA ILE A 59 -22.94 33.91 44.10
C ILE A 59 -22.33 34.71 45.25
N SER A 60 -21.95 34.04 46.33
CA SER A 60 -21.26 34.64 47.47
C SER A 60 -20.00 33.85 47.80
N PHE A 61 -18.82 34.48 47.69
CA PHE A 61 -17.56 33.88 48.13
C PHE A 61 -17.37 34.00 49.65
N ALA A 62 -16.77 32.98 50.26
CA ALA A 62 -16.35 33.05 51.66
C ALA A 62 -15.15 34.00 51.88
N THR A 63 -14.31 34.17 50.86
CA THR A 63 -13.17 35.10 50.84
C THR A 63 -13.23 35.91 49.54
N PRO A 64 -13.17 37.25 49.59
CA PRO A 64 -13.28 38.07 48.38
C PRO A 64 -12.15 37.76 47.39
N PRO A 65 -12.42 37.67 46.07
CA PRO A 65 -11.39 37.59 45.07
C PRO A 65 -10.45 38.79 45.13
N ALA A 66 -9.18 38.60 44.77
CA ALA A 66 -8.15 39.64 44.83
C ALA A 66 -8.53 40.87 43.98
N ALA A 67 -8.05 42.07 44.37
CA ALA A 67 -8.29 43.27 43.60
C ALA A 67 -7.70 43.14 42.19
N GLY A 68 -8.52 43.40 41.16
CA GLY A 68 -8.15 43.26 39.75
C GLY A 68 -8.50 41.90 39.12
N ALA A 69 -8.82 40.88 39.91
CA ALA A 69 -9.19 39.56 39.41
C ALA A 69 -10.49 39.62 38.60
N GLN A 70 -10.57 38.87 37.50
CA GLN A 70 -11.75 38.77 36.64
C GLN A 70 -12.61 37.58 37.06
N VAL A 71 -13.83 37.84 37.50
CA VAL A 71 -14.80 36.80 37.91
C VAL A 71 -15.82 36.58 36.78
N MET A 72 -15.89 35.36 36.26
CA MET A 72 -16.88 34.95 35.26
C MET A 72 -17.84 33.91 35.86
N LEU A 73 -19.14 34.12 35.65
CA LEU A 73 -20.20 33.21 36.08
C LEU A 73 -20.81 32.53 34.87
N LEU A 74 -20.90 31.20 34.89
CA LEU A 74 -21.29 30.38 33.74
C LEU A 74 -22.45 29.45 34.11
N SER A 75 -23.46 29.35 33.24
CA SER A 75 -24.49 28.32 33.34
C SER A 75 -23.89 26.95 33.00
N ALA A 76 -23.94 26.03 33.96
CA ALA A 76 -23.32 24.71 33.87
C ALA A 76 -24.32 23.60 34.27
N PRO A 77 -25.44 23.44 33.55
CA PRO A 77 -26.43 22.42 33.88
C PRO A 77 -25.86 21.01 33.71
N ASP A 78 -26.14 20.12 34.66
CA ASP A 78 -25.84 18.70 34.49
C ASP A 78 -26.60 18.11 33.29
N TYR A 79 -25.87 17.45 32.38
CA TYR A 79 -26.40 16.80 31.18
C TYR A 79 -27.17 15.51 31.49
N LEU A 80 -26.95 14.90 32.65
CA LEU A 80 -27.86 13.89 33.16
C LEU A 80 -29.21 14.53 33.52
N GLN A 81 -30.29 13.80 33.29
CA GLN A 81 -31.65 14.26 33.58
C GLN A 81 -32.33 13.23 34.47
N THR A 82 -31.88 13.17 35.72
CA THR A 82 -32.48 12.31 36.73
C THR A 82 -33.81 12.92 37.15
N SER A 83 -34.90 12.25 36.80
CA SER A 83 -36.24 12.59 37.28
C SER A 83 -36.96 11.31 37.68
N GLU A 84 -37.57 11.33 38.85
CA GLU A 84 -38.39 10.23 39.34
C GLU A 84 -39.86 10.56 39.07
N PHE A 85 -40.51 9.67 38.34
CA PHE A 85 -41.96 9.68 38.19
C PHE A 85 -42.52 8.53 39.02
N GLU A 86 -43.55 8.82 39.81
CA GLU A 86 -44.32 7.75 40.46
C GLU A 86 -45.01 6.91 39.37
N ASN A 87 -44.86 5.59 39.44
CA ASN A 87 -45.58 4.70 38.54
C ASN A 87 -47.08 4.81 38.84
N GLU A 88 -47.87 5.20 37.83
CA GLU A 88 -49.33 5.45 37.95
C GLU A 88 -49.73 6.57 38.94
N GLY A 89 -48.79 7.43 39.34
CA GLY A 89 -49.06 8.58 40.22
C GLY A 89 -49.75 9.74 39.50
N ALA A 90 -50.24 10.71 40.28
CA ALA A 90 -50.82 11.94 39.73
C ALA A 90 -49.76 12.74 38.94
N TYR A 91 -50.17 13.36 37.84
CA TYR A 91 -49.28 14.16 37.00
C TYR A 91 -48.66 15.33 37.77
N ASN A 92 -47.37 15.19 38.12
CA ASN A 92 -46.64 16.21 38.86
C ASN A 92 -46.11 17.29 37.90
N LEU A 93 -46.92 18.33 37.73
CA LEU A 93 -46.61 19.48 36.86
C LEU A 93 -45.27 20.15 37.23
N ASP A 94 -44.89 20.17 38.51
CA ASP A 94 -43.61 20.77 38.94
C ASP A 94 -42.40 19.96 38.45
N THR A 95 -42.48 18.63 38.54
CA THR A 95 -41.42 17.73 38.04
C THR A 95 -41.25 17.87 36.52
N VAL A 96 -42.35 17.84 35.77
CA VAL A 96 -42.31 17.99 34.30
C VAL A 96 -41.79 19.38 33.90
N ASN A 97 -42.21 20.43 34.61
CA ASN A 97 -41.75 21.78 34.34
C ASN A 97 -40.24 21.96 34.60
N LYS A 98 -39.71 21.35 35.66
CA LYS A 98 -38.26 21.35 35.96
C LYS A 98 -37.45 20.62 34.88
N ILE A 99 -37.95 19.47 34.42
CA ILE A 99 -37.37 18.69 33.30
C ILE A 99 -37.31 19.53 32.03
N ASN A 100 -38.44 20.11 31.62
CA ASN A 100 -38.51 20.92 30.41
C ASN A 100 -37.63 22.17 30.51
N ARG A 101 -37.61 22.84 31.66
CA ARG A 101 -36.75 24.00 31.90
C ARG A 101 -35.27 23.63 31.78
N ARG A 102 -34.85 22.52 32.39
CA ARG A 102 -33.47 22.03 32.32
C ARG A 102 -33.06 21.70 30.88
N ALA A 103 -33.95 21.06 30.10
CA ALA A 103 -33.70 20.78 28.69
C ALA A 103 -33.48 22.07 27.87
N SER A 104 -34.28 23.11 28.10
CA SER A 104 -34.11 24.41 27.44
C SER A 104 -32.79 25.10 27.83
N VAL A 105 -32.39 25.07 29.10
CA VAL A 105 -31.09 25.65 29.52
C VAL A 105 -29.91 24.87 28.89
N LYS A 106 -29.99 23.55 28.79
CA LYS A 106 -28.99 22.72 28.09
C LYS A 106 -28.87 23.09 26.61
N ALA A 107 -29.99 23.34 25.94
CA ALA A 107 -30.00 23.74 24.54
C ALA A 107 -29.27 25.07 24.34
N LEU A 108 -29.53 26.07 25.20
CA LEU A 108 -28.86 27.37 25.15
C LEU A 108 -27.35 27.26 25.42
N VAL A 109 -26.93 26.48 26.42
CA VAL A 109 -25.50 26.26 26.71
C VAL A 109 -24.81 25.52 25.56
N THR A 110 -25.51 24.60 24.90
CA THR A 110 -24.97 23.85 23.75
C THR A 110 -24.86 24.74 22.51
N GLU A 111 -25.87 25.57 22.24
CA GLU A 111 -25.85 26.57 21.17
C GLU A 111 -24.71 27.55 21.36
N ASP A 112 -24.53 28.06 22.59
CA ASP A 112 -23.45 28.98 22.95
C ASP A 112 -22.07 28.35 22.68
N LYS A 113 -21.83 27.12 23.15
CA LYS A 113 -20.60 26.37 22.88
C LYS A 113 -20.40 26.11 21.38
N ALA A 114 -21.44 25.70 20.67
CA ALA A 114 -21.37 25.43 19.23
C ALA A 114 -21.19 26.71 18.39
N SER A 115 -21.66 27.86 18.87
CA SER A 115 -21.52 29.15 18.20
C SER A 115 -20.08 29.66 18.21
N ARG A 116 -19.31 29.31 19.26
CA ARG A 116 -17.89 29.64 19.41
C ARG A 116 -16.93 28.53 18.98
N ALA A 117 -17.44 27.37 18.57
CA ALA A 117 -16.62 26.29 18.04
C ALA A 117 -16.23 26.55 16.58
N LEU A 118 -15.12 25.94 16.14
CA LEU A 118 -14.77 25.87 14.72
C LEU A 118 -15.83 25.03 13.99
N LYS A 119 -16.47 25.58 12.98
CA LYS A 119 -17.49 24.90 12.18
C LYS A 119 -16.88 24.40 10.88
N VAL A 120 -16.96 23.09 10.65
CA VAL A 120 -16.51 22.44 9.42
C VAL A 120 -17.73 22.22 8.50
N PRO A 121 -17.63 22.47 7.18
CA PRO A 121 -18.70 22.21 6.23
C PRO A 121 -19.21 20.76 6.30
N ARG A 122 -20.51 20.56 6.02
CA ARG A 122 -21.08 19.21 5.96
C ARG A 122 -20.44 18.43 4.81
N GLY A 123 -19.83 17.28 5.12
CA GLY A 123 -19.16 16.42 4.15
C GLY A 123 -17.62 16.49 4.21
N GLU A 124 -17.07 17.39 5.02
CA GLU A 124 -15.64 17.43 5.34
C GLU A 124 -15.41 16.79 6.71
N GLU A 125 -14.30 16.05 6.86
CA GLU A 125 -13.89 15.50 8.16
C GLU A 125 -13.44 16.65 9.08
N GLY A 126 -13.70 16.51 10.39
CA GLY A 126 -13.32 17.51 11.38
C GLY A 126 -11.80 17.76 11.35
N LEU A 127 -11.38 19.01 11.57
CA LEU A 127 -9.96 19.33 11.71
C LEU A 127 -9.40 18.61 12.96
N GLU A 128 -8.66 17.52 12.77
CA GLU A 128 -7.74 17.04 13.81
C GLU A 128 -6.56 18.00 13.82
N VAL A 129 -6.56 18.96 14.75
CA VAL A 129 -5.35 19.74 15.04
C VAL A 129 -4.55 18.90 16.04
N PRO A 130 -3.38 18.35 15.64
CA PRO A 130 -2.49 17.68 16.58
C PRO A 130 -2.18 18.62 17.74
N LEU A 131 -2.15 18.12 18.98
CA LEU A 131 -1.84 18.94 20.15
C LEU A 131 -0.50 19.69 20.00
N SER A 132 0.44 19.13 19.23
CA SER A 132 1.72 19.75 18.85
C SER A 132 1.57 21.03 18.02
N ASP A 133 0.54 21.10 17.18
CA ASP A 133 0.29 22.24 16.30
C ASP A 133 -0.41 23.36 17.07
N VAL A 134 -1.26 23.01 18.05
CA VAL A 134 -1.80 23.97 19.02
C VAL A 134 -0.67 24.56 19.87
N VAL A 135 0.27 23.74 20.34
CA VAL A 135 1.46 24.23 21.07
C VAL A 135 2.32 25.12 20.18
N SER A 136 2.43 24.82 18.90
CA SER A 136 3.18 25.64 17.93
C SER A 136 2.49 26.98 17.65
N ILE A 137 1.16 27.01 17.53
CA ILE A 137 0.38 28.24 17.35
C ILE A 137 0.41 29.09 18.63
N VAL A 138 0.34 28.48 19.81
CA VAL A 138 0.50 29.17 21.10
C VAL A 138 1.95 29.67 21.27
N ALA A 139 2.95 28.92 20.82
CA ALA A 139 4.34 29.37 20.81
C ALA A 139 4.57 30.55 19.85
N VAL A 140 3.96 30.52 18.65
CA VAL A 140 4.00 31.63 17.69
C VAL A 140 3.25 32.85 18.24
N GLY A 141 2.07 32.66 18.84
CA GLY A 141 1.30 33.72 19.48
C GLY A 141 2.04 34.33 20.68
N ASN A 142 2.64 33.50 21.53
CA ASN A 142 3.46 33.96 22.65
C ASN A 142 4.75 34.63 22.20
N ASN A 143 5.37 34.19 21.09
CA ASN A 143 6.54 34.87 20.52
C ASN A 143 6.16 36.20 19.84
N LEU A 144 4.95 36.33 19.29
CA LEU A 144 4.44 37.62 18.79
C LEU A 144 4.09 38.59 19.93
N ILE A 145 3.57 38.09 21.04
CA ILE A 145 3.17 38.92 22.20
C ILE A 145 4.38 39.24 23.09
N ALA A 146 5.37 38.34 23.19
CA ALA A 146 6.60 38.52 23.93
C ALA A 146 7.70 39.21 23.09
N GLY A 147 7.43 40.44 22.61
CA GLY A 147 8.37 41.58 22.52
C GLY A 147 9.77 41.45 21.89
N ASN A 148 10.19 40.31 21.34
CA ASN A 148 11.61 40.07 21.03
C ASN A 148 12.02 40.38 19.58
N ASP A 149 11.10 40.77 18.68
CA ASP A 149 11.47 41.12 17.30
C ASP A 149 11.02 42.52 16.85
N ILE A 150 10.02 43.11 17.51
CA ILE A 150 9.60 44.49 17.18
C ILE A 150 10.57 45.54 17.74
N SER A 151 11.22 45.29 18.87
CA SER A 151 12.15 46.26 19.49
C SER A 151 13.47 46.39 18.71
N THR A 152 13.96 45.28 18.15
CA THR A 152 15.16 45.21 17.30
C THR A 152 14.91 45.85 15.93
N VAL A 153 13.77 45.58 15.31
CA VAL A 153 13.37 46.24 14.05
C VAL A 153 13.08 47.73 14.26
N ALA A 154 12.46 48.11 15.38
CA ALA A 154 12.23 49.51 15.73
C ALA A 154 13.56 50.27 15.97
N ALA A 155 14.57 49.64 16.56
CA ALA A 155 15.90 50.23 16.74
C ALA A 155 16.63 50.49 15.40
N HIS A 156 16.31 49.72 14.36
CA HIS A 156 16.88 49.86 13.01
C HIS A 156 15.96 50.59 12.02
N ALA A 157 14.77 51.05 12.44
CA ALA A 157 13.79 51.69 11.57
C ALA A 157 14.37 52.91 10.82
N ALA A 158 15.26 53.68 11.46
CA ALA A 158 15.96 54.80 10.83
C ALA A 158 16.96 54.35 9.76
N SER A 159 17.70 53.26 10.01
CA SER A 159 18.62 52.68 9.02
C SER A 159 17.87 52.05 7.85
N ILE A 160 16.75 51.37 8.13
CA ILE A 160 15.89 50.76 7.11
C ILE A 160 15.26 51.85 6.23
N ALA A 161 14.80 52.97 6.79
CA ALA A 161 14.27 54.09 6.02
C ALA A 161 15.30 54.73 5.07
N ILE A 162 16.59 54.71 5.42
CA ILE A 162 17.68 55.19 4.56
C ILE A 162 18.02 54.19 3.46
N VAL A 163 18.02 52.88 3.77
CA VAL A 163 18.45 51.83 2.83
C VAL A 163 17.32 51.40 1.89
N ALA A 164 16.06 51.46 2.32
CA ALA A 164 14.89 51.00 1.57
C ALA A 164 14.77 51.58 0.14
N PRO A 165 15.04 52.87 -0.14
CA PRO A 165 14.99 53.40 -1.50
C PRO A 165 16.08 52.83 -2.43
N HIS A 166 17.18 52.35 -1.87
CA HIS A 166 18.34 51.85 -2.60
C HIS A 166 18.40 50.32 -2.67
N VAL A 167 17.37 49.61 -2.17
CA VAL A 167 17.35 48.14 -2.15
C VAL A 167 17.49 47.55 -3.56
N GLU A 168 16.85 48.13 -4.56
CA GLU A 168 16.98 47.67 -5.95
C GLU A 168 18.39 47.94 -6.52
N GLU A 169 19.00 49.08 -6.18
CA GLU A 169 20.36 49.42 -6.59
C GLU A 169 21.40 48.50 -5.92
N ILE A 170 21.23 48.22 -4.63
CA ILE A 170 22.08 47.30 -3.87
C ILE A 170 21.93 45.88 -4.41
N ALA A 171 20.71 45.43 -4.70
CA ALA A 171 20.44 44.12 -5.30
C ALA A 171 21.04 44.00 -6.71
N ALA A 172 21.09 45.09 -7.48
CA ALA A 172 21.74 45.12 -8.79
C ALA A 172 23.29 45.14 -8.71
N ILE A 173 23.86 45.70 -7.65
CA ILE A 173 25.32 45.80 -7.44
C ILE A 173 25.89 44.53 -6.78
N ALA A 174 25.14 43.87 -5.90
CA ALA A 174 25.61 42.72 -5.13
C ALA A 174 26.19 41.57 -5.99
N PRO A 175 25.60 41.18 -7.13
CA PRO A 175 26.18 40.15 -8.01
C PRO A 175 27.49 40.59 -8.68
N ARG A 176 27.77 41.89 -8.72
CA ARG A 176 28.94 42.49 -9.39
C ARG A 176 30.12 42.71 -8.44
N LEU A 177 29.92 42.56 -7.12
CA LEU A 177 30.99 42.66 -6.11
C LEU A 177 32.14 41.68 -6.34
N PRO A 178 31.91 40.40 -6.69
CA PRO A 178 32.98 39.48 -7.06
C PRO A 178 33.76 39.97 -8.28
N SER A 179 33.08 40.52 -9.30
CA SER A 179 33.73 41.05 -10.51
C SER A 179 34.55 42.31 -10.24
N ILE A 180 34.14 43.17 -9.31
CA ILE A 180 34.91 44.34 -8.88
C ILE A 180 36.19 43.91 -8.15
N ALA A 181 36.12 42.86 -7.33
CA ALA A 181 37.29 42.27 -6.70
C ALA A 181 38.25 41.65 -7.74
N THR A 182 37.72 41.00 -8.78
CA THR A 182 38.53 40.50 -9.91
C THR A 182 39.22 41.63 -10.67
N VAL A 183 38.50 42.72 -10.99
CA VAL A 183 39.08 43.90 -11.68
C VAL A 183 40.18 44.56 -10.85
N ALA A 184 40.02 44.65 -9.52
CA ALA A 184 41.08 45.16 -8.64
C ALA A 184 42.32 44.25 -8.63
N THR A 185 42.13 42.94 -8.82
CA THR A 185 43.22 41.96 -8.92
C THR A 185 43.91 42.04 -10.29
N ASP A 186 43.15 42.26 -11.36
CA ASP A 186 43.66 42.42 -12.73
C ASP A 186 44.42 43.74 -12.94
N ILE A 187 44.05 44.82 -12.23
CA ILE A 187 44.77 46.11 -12.24
C ILE A 187 46.11 46.02 -11.50
N ILE A 188 46.27 45.06 -10.58
CA ILE A 188 47.50 44.86 -9.78
C ILE A 188 48.39 43.75 -10.41
N GLY A 189 47.88 42.98 -11.37
CA GLY A 189 48.64 41.98 -12.13
C GLY A 189 49.76 42.61 -13.00
N PRO A 190 50.77 41.83 -13.41
CA PRO A 190 52.00 42.32 -14.07
C PRO A 190 51.81 42.89 -15.49
N ASN A 191 50.57 43.06 -15.96
CA ASN A 191 50.27 43.54 -17.31
C ASN A 191 50.42 45.07 -17.36
N THR A 192 51.62 45.52 -17.75
CA THR A 192 51.90 46.94 -17.97
C THR A 192 51.08 47.52 -19.14
N VAL A 193 50.94 48.86 -19.14
CA VAL A 193 50.32 49.73 -20.15
C VAL A 193 50.73 49.45 -21.63
N GLY A 194 51.72 48.59 -21.89
CA GLY A 194 52.11 48.14 -23.22
C GLY A 194 51.03 47.37 -24.00
N ASP A 195 50.11 46.68 -23.33
CA ASP A 195 49.06 45.89 -24.03
C ASP A 195 47.96 46.78 -24.64
N VAL A 196 47.78 48.01 -24.13
CA VAL A 196 46.82 48.99 -24.67
C VAL A 196 47.30 49.57 -26.01
N ALA A 197 48.61 49.60 -26.25
CA ALA A 197 49.17 50.05 -27.54
C ALA A 197 48.90 49.04 -28.68
N GLY A 198 48.82 47.74 -28.37
CA GLY A 198 48.44 46.70 -29.33
C GLY A 198 46.96 46.77 -29.72
N VAL A 199 46.09 47.10 -28.78
CA VAL A 199 44.64 47.25 -29.01
C VAL A 199 44.34 48.50 -29.84
N ALA A 200 45.08 49.61 -29.67
CA ALA A 200 44.90 50.82 -30.48
C ALA A 200 45.21 50.58 -31.98
N ALA A 201 46.16 49.70 -32.31
CA ALA A 201 46.47 49.32 -33.69
C ALA A 201 45.39 48.40 -34.31
N GLN A 202 44.77 47.53 -33.51
CA GLN A 202 43.65 46.68 -33.96
C GLN A 202 42.36 47.48 -34.16
N VAL A 203 42.09 48.49 -33.32
CA VAL A 203 40.93 49.39 -33.45
C VAL A 203 41.02 50.25 -34.73
N ALA A 204 42.23 50.63 -35.16
CA ALA A 204 42.45 51.33 -36.43
C ALA A 204 42.17 50.45 -37.67
N GLN A 205 42.31 49.12 -37.56
CA GLN A 205 41.95 48.17 -38.63
C GLN A 205 40.45 47.85 -38.69
N ILE A 206 39.70 48.06 -37.60
CA ILE A 206 38.25 47.79 -37.53
C ILE A 206 37.42 48.98 -38.03
N ALA A 207 37.97 50.19 -38.03
CA ALA A 207 37.28 51.42 -38.46
C ALA A 207 36.63 51.35 -39.87
N PRO A 208 37.21 50.71 -40.90
CA PRO A 208 36.58 50.55 -42.21
C PRO A 208 35.39 49.57 -42.21
N HIS A 209 35.33 48.64 -41.27
CA HIS A 209 34.25 47.64 -41.16
C HIS A 209 32.99 48.19 -40.47
N ALA A 210 33.09 49.33 -39.78
CA ALA A 210 31.95 50.01 -39.16
C ALA A 210 30.91 50.48 -40.20
N MET A 211 31.33 50.78 -41.43
CA MET A 211 30.40 51.08 -42.53
C MET A 211 29.64 49.85 -43.05
N ALA A 212 30.22 48.66 -42.95
CA ALA A 212 29.54 47.40 -43.31
C ALA A 212 28.49 47.01 -42.26
N ILE A 213 28.72 47.30 -40.98
CA ILE A 213 27.78 47.04 -39.88
C ILE A 213 26.54 47.95 -39.98
N SER A 214 26.72 49.22 -40.35
CA SER A 214 25.61 50.16 -40.59
C SER A 214 24.74 49.78 -41.81
N ALA A 215 25.25 48.97 -42.75
CA ALA A 215 24.49 48.44 -43.88
C ALA A 215 23.65 47.20 -43.52
N VAL A 216 23.95 46.52 -42.40
CA VAL A 216 23.19 45.34 -41.90
C VAL A 216 22.02 45.77 -41.00
N ALA A 217 22.08 46.94 -40.39
CA ALA A 217 21.02 47.47 -39.52
C ALA A 217 19.60 47.47 -40.12
N PRO A 218 19.38 47.76 -41.43
CA PRO A 218 18.05 47.67 -42.06
C PRO A 218 17.53 46.23 -42.20
N HIS A 219 18.44 45.22 -42.23
CA HIS A 219 18.06 43.81 -42.37
C HIS A 219 17.56 43.21 -41.05
N VAL A 220 17.96 43.77 -39.90
CA VAL A 220 17.48 43.33 -38.57
C VAL A 220 16.00 43.63 -38.38
N ALA A 221 15.52 44.80 -38.85
CA ALA A 221 14.09 45.12 -38.85
C ALA A 221 13.27 44.15 -39.73
N GLY A 222 13.87 43.60 -40.80
CA GLY A 222 13.24 42.56 -41.62
C GLY A 222 13.16 41.19 -40.93
N ILE A 223 14.10 40.89 -40.04
CA ILE A 223 14.11 39.65 -39.23
C ILE A 223 13.01 39.69 -38.17
N ASP A 224 12.79 40.84 -37.53
CA ASP A 224 11.73 40.99 -36.53
C ASP A 224 10.32 40.89 -37.15
N VAL A 225 10.15 41.43 -38.37
CA VAL A 225 8.90 41.28 -39.14
C VAL A 225 8.71 39.82 -39.59
N ALA A 226 9.78 39.13 -40.01
CA ALA A 226 9.71 37.71 -40.35
C ALA A 226 9.39 36.83 -39.13
N ALA A 227 9.96 37.14 -37.95
CA ALA A 227 9.67 36.45 -36.70
C ALA A 227 8.21 36.67 -36.26
N ALA A 228 7.69 37.89 -36.38
CA ALA A 228 6.28 38.19 -36.09
C ALA A 228 5.33 37.46 -37.05
N ASN A 229 5.66 37.39 -38.35
CA ASN A 229 4.88 36.65 -39.34
C ASN A 229 4.92 35.14 -39.10
N ILE A 230 6.07 34.58 -38.70
CA ILE A 230 6.20 33.16 -38.33
C ILE A 230 5.37 32.87 -37.07
N ALA A 231 5.40 33.75 -36.06
CA ALA A 231 4.57 33.61 -34.87
C ALA A 231 3.05 33.64 -35.20
N ALA A 232 2.63 34.51 -36.13
CA ALA A 232 1.25 34.57 -36.60
C ALA A 232 0.83 33.31 -37.39
N ILE A 233 1.73 32.75 -38.21
CA ILE A 233 1.50 31.49 -38.95
C ILE A 233 1.44 30.28 -38.01
N ILE A 234 2.23 30.27 -36.93
CA ILE A 234 2.20 29.21 -35.90
C ILE A 234 0.96 29.33 -34.99
N ALA A 235 0.40 30.53 -34.81
CA ALA A 235 -0.81 30.76 -34.02
C ALA A 235 -2.12 30.36 -34.75
N ALA A 236 -2.13 30.35 -36.09
CA ALA A 236 -3.33 30.05 -36.88
C ALA A 236 -3.85 28.60 -36.73
N PRO A 237 -3.01 27.54 -36.61
CA PRO A 237 -3.46 26.18 -36.34
C PRO A 237 -3.99 25.98 -34.91
N ALA A 238 -3.44 26.68 -33.92
CA ALA A 238 -3.78 26.51 -32.50
C ALA A 238 -5.21 26.96 -32.19
N ALA A 239 -5.66 28.07 -32.77
CA ALA A 239 -7.04 28.54 -32.63
C ALA A 239 -8.08 27.59 -33.27
N ALA A 240 -7.71 26.87 -34.33
CA ALA A 240 -8.57 25.85 -34.93
C ALA A 240 -8.60 24.54 -34.12
N THR A 241 -7.51 24.18 -33.43
CA THR A 241 -7.47 22.97 -32.58
C THR A 241 -8.24 23.19 -31.28
N GLU A 242 -8.18 24.38 -30.69
CA GLU A 242 -8.86 24.73 -29.45
C GLU A 242 -10.39 24.77 -29.59
N ALA A 243 -10.90 25.30 -30.71
CA ALA A 243 -12.34 25.26 -31.02
C ALA A 243 -12.85 23.83 -31.28
N THR A 244 -12.03 22.95 -31.86
CA THR A 244 -12.38 21.54 -32.11
C THR A 244 -12.33 20.71 -30.82
N MET A 245 -11.40 21.00 -29.91
CA MET A 245 -11.32 20.39 -28.57
C MET A 245 -12.46 20.84 -27.66
N GLN A 246 -12.84 22.13 -27.67
CA GLN A 246 -13.99 22.63 -26.89
C GLN A 246 -15.31 21.99 -27.35
N ALA A 247 -15.48 21.76 -28.66
CA ALA A 247 -16.63 21.04 -29.20
C ALA A 247 -16.62 19.54 -28.84
N ALA A 248 -15.45 18.88 -28.82
CA ALA A 248 -15.30 17.49 -28.40
C ALA A 248 -15.55 17.30 -26.88
N ILE A 249 -15.11 18.26 -26.06
CA ILE A 249 -15.36 18.28 -24.61
C ILE A 249 -16.85 18.52 -24.32
N ALA A 250 -17.54 19.36 -25.09
CA ALA A 250 -18.99 19.58 -24.93
C ALA A 250 -19.81 18.32 -25.33
N VAL A 251 -19.39 17.58 -26.35
CA VAL A 251 -20.02 16.30 -26.75
C VAL A 251 -19.70 15.18 -25.76
N ALA A 252 -18.49 15.13 -25.20
CA ALA A 252 -18.11 14.16 -24.15
C ALA A 252 -18.80 14.46 -22.81
N ALA A 253 -18.98 15.73 -22.44
CA ALA A 253 -19.74 16.13 -21.26
C ALA A 253 -21.23 15.78 -21.38
N ALA A 254 -21.81 15.90 -22.58
CA ALA A 254 -23.20 15.47 -22.83
C ALA A 254 -23.38 13.94 -22.85
N ALA A 255 -22.34 13.18 -23.21
CA ALA A 255 -22.36 11.70 -23.17
C ALA A 255 -22.13 11.13 -21.75
N THR A 256 -21.42 11.84 -20.87
CA THR A 256 -21.06 11.33 -19.53
C THR A 256 -22.17 11.53 -18.48
N VAL A 257 -23.14 12.43 -18.72
CA VAL A 257 -24.28 12.63 -17.80
C VAL A 257 -25.32 11.50 -17.88
N ASN A 258 -25.19 10.56 -18.83
CA ASN A 258 -26.12 9.43 -18.98
C ASN A 258 -25.49 8.03 -18.85
N ALA A 259 -24.24 7.94 -18.35
CA ALA A 259 -23.60 6.67 -18.02
C ALA A 259 -23.46 6.52 -16.50
N SER A 260 -24.49 5.91 -15.91
CA SER A 260 -24.38 5.06 -14.71
C SER A 260 -23.92 5.72 -13.41
N ILE A 261 -24.83 6.49 -12.78
CA ILE A 261 -24.85 6.60 -11.30
C ILE A 261 -25.13 5.20 -10.76
N THR A 262 -24.08 4.43 -10.49
CA THR A 262 -24.21 3.09 -9.93
C THR A 262 -24.47 3.23 -8.42
N PRO A 263 -25.61 2.74 -7.90
CA PRO A 263 -25.94 2.92 -6.50
C PRO A 263 -24.97 2.14 -5.61
N ILE A 264 -24.42 2.82 -4.59
CA ILE A 264 -23.76 2.19 -3.45
C ILE A 264 -24.85 1.86 -2.42
N ILE A 265 -24.95 0.60 -2.03
CA ILE A 265 -25.99 0.05 -1.17
C ILE A 265 -25.34 -0.45 0.11
N TYR A 266 -25.95 -0.17 1.26
CA TYR A 266 -25.43 -0.60 2.57
C TYR A 266 -26.36 -1.65 3.17
N GLY A 267 -25.79 -2.68 3.79
CA GLY A 267 -26.57 -3.66 4.56
C GLY A 267 -25.74 -4.41 5.58
N ARG A 268 -26.34 -5.36 6.31
CA ARG A 268 -25.68 -6.12 7.37
C ARG A 268 -25.58 -7.59 6.94
N GLY A 269 -24.36 -8.10 6.77
CA GLY A 269 -24.06 -9.43 6.23
C GLY A 269 -23.72 -9.41 4.73
N ALA A 270 -23.25 -10.54 4.21
CA ALA A 270 -23.02 -10.69 2.77
C ALA A 270 -24.34 -10.56 1.99
N PRO A 271 -24.38 -9.86 0.84
CA PRO A 271 -25.60 -9.74 0.05
C PRO A 271 -25.93 -11.09 -0.59
N ASP A 272 -27.20 -11.51 -0.52
CA ASP A 272 -27.68 -12.69 -1.22
C ASP A 272 -28.10 -12.38 -2.67
N ILE A 273 -28.52 -13.40 -3.42
CA ILE A 273 -28.93 -13.24 -4.83
C ILE A 273 -30.17 -12.35 -4.99
N VAL A 274 -31.00 -12.23 -3.95
CA VAL A 274 -32.29 -11.53 -3.96
C VAL A 274 -32.16 -10.09 -3.45
N THR A 275 -31.19 -9.83 -2.57
CA THR A 275 -31.04 -8.61 -1.79
C THR A 275 -29.87 -7.79 -2.31
N GLY A 276 -30.13 -6.52 -2.68
CA GLY A 276 -29.08 -5.53 -2.89
C GLY A 276 -29.00 -4.87 -4.28
N GLY A 277 -30.10 -4.72 -5.00
CA GLY A 277 -30.15 -3.74 -6.10
C GLY A 277 -29.63 -4.23 -7.45
N PRO A 278 -29.59 -3.31 -8.44
CA PRO A 278 -29.46 -3.62 -9.86
C PRO A 278 -28.03 -4.00 -10.28
N ASP A 279 -27.88 -4.58 -11.46
CA ASP A 279 -26.57 -4.77 -12.10
C ASP A 279 -25.84 -3.42 -12.21
N GLY A 280 -24.55 -3.44 -11.93
CA GLY A 280 -23.70 -2.25 -11.76
C GLY A 280 -23.62 -1.74 -10.32
N ALA A 281 -24.54 -2.11 -9.43
CA ALA A 281 -24.51 -1.65 -8.04
C ALA A 281 -23.30 -2.20 -7.25
N THR A 282 -22.88 -1.42 -6.26
CA THR A 282 -21.87 -1.81 -5.26
C THR A 282 -22.57 -1.97 -3.90
N TYR A 283 -22.25 -3.01 -3.14
CA TYR A 283 -22.82 -3.27 -1.81
C TYR A 283 -21.74 -3.20 -0.73
N ILE A 284 -22.03 -2.59 0.42
CA ILE A 284 -21.16 -2.51 1.59
C ILE A 284 -21.85 -3.22 2.75
N ASP A 285 -21.25 -4.32 3.21
CA ASP A 285 -21.61 -5.02 4.43
C ASP A 285 -21.06 -4.26 5.64
N THR A 286 -21.93 -3.51 6.29
CA THR A 286 -21.66 -2.72 7.49
C THR A 286 -21.24 -3.54 8.72
N SER A 287 -21.47 -4.86 8.73
CA SER A 287 -21.03 -5.72 9.84
C SER A 287 -19.59 -6.22 9.70
N SER A 288 -19.10 -6.38 8.48
CA SER A 288 -17.75 -6.89 8.19
C SER A 288 -16.84 -5.85 7.53
N GLY A 289 -17.39 -4.72 7.09
CA GLY A 289 -16.71 -3.72 6.27
C GLY A 289 -16.44 -4.18 4.84
N ARG A 290 -17.04 -5.29 4.39
CA ARG A 290 -16.76 -5.89 3.07
C ARG A 290 -17.56 -5.20 1.98
N GLN A 291 -16.91 -4.90 0.86
CA GLN A 291 -17.55 -4.37 -0.34
C GLN A 291 -17.70 -5.47 -1.40
N TYR A 292 -18.87 -5.55 -2.01
CA TYR A 292 -19.24 -6.50 -3.07
C TYR A 292 -19.64 -5.71 -4.33
N GLY A 293 -19.26 -6.19 -5.51
CA GLY A 293 -19.68 -5.62 -6.79
C GLY A 293 -18.55 -5.22 -7.75
N PRO A 294 -18.87 -4.61 -8.90
CA PRO A 294 -20.23 -4.31 -9.36
C PRO A 294 -21.04 -5.58 -9.65
N LYS A 295 -22.31 -5.62 -9.23
CA LYS A 295 -23.23 -6.74 -9.50
C LYS A 295 -23.36 -6.95 -11.01
N LYS A 296 -23.31 -8.21 -11.50
CA LYS A 296 -23.41 -8.50 -12.93
C LYS A 296 -24.22 -9.76 -13.18
N ALA A 297 -25.21 -9.67 -14.08
CA ALA A 297 -26.15 -10.73 -14.41
C ALA A 297 -26.92 -11.26 -13.18
N GLY A 298 -27.32 -10.36 -12.27
CA GLY A 298 -28.05 -10.71 -11.05
C GLY A 298 -27.19 -11.39 -9.96
N LEU A 299 -25.91 -11.65 -10.24
CA LEU A 299 -24.97 -12.25 -9.32
C LEU A 299 -24.03 -11.19 -8.77
N TRP A 300 -23.84 -11.21 -7.45
CA TRP A 300 -22.72 -10.51 -6.83
C TRP A 300 -21.44 -11.26 -7.15
N PRO A 301 -20.47 -10.65 -7.85
CA PRO A 301 -19.17 -11.29 -8.01
C PRO A 301 -18.59 -11.55 -6.62
N SER A 302 -18.06 -12.75 -6.39
CA SER A 302 -17.33 -13.10 -5.17
C SER A 302 -16.00 -12.34 -5.03
N ARG A 303 -15.66 -11.47 -5.99
CA ARG A 303 -14.46 -10.63 -5.95
C ARG A 303 -14.57 -9.63 -4.82
N TYR A 304 -14.03 -10.10 -3.71
CA TYR A 304 -13.59 -9.37 -2.53
C TYR A 304 -12.90 -8.07 -2.95
N ILE A 305 -13.56 -6.92 -2.76
CA ILE A 305 -12.81 -5.67 -2.60
C ILE A 305 -12.40 -5.67 -1.13
N GLN A 306 -11.11 -5.96 -0.95
CA GLN A 306 -10.42 -6.19 0.32
C GLN A 306 -10.73 -5.11 1.35
N GLN A 307 -10.92 -5.54 2.59
CA GLN A 307 -11.13 -4.71 3.77
C GLN A 307 -10.15 -3.52 3.76
N ALA A 308 -10.67 -2.30 3.89
CA ALA A 308 -9.86 -1.07 3.91
C ALA A 308 -8.92 -0.95 5.12
N ASN A 309 -8.90 -1.93 6.03
CA ASN A 309 -8.07 -1.95 7.23
C ASN A 309 -7.60 -3.38 7.52
N ILE A 310 -6.44 -3.75 6.98
CA ILE A 310 -5.68 -4.94 7.41
C ILE A 310 -5.07 -4.58 8.78
N GLY A 311 -5.71 -5.03 9.86
CA GLY A 311 -5.21 -4.93 11.24
C GLY A 311 -5.29 -3.53 11.88
N THR A 312 -5.68 -3.46 13.15
CA THR A 312 -5.88 -2.23 13.95
C THR A 312 -4.57 -1.56 14.40
N GLY A 313 -3.56 -1.53 13.54
CA GLY A 313 -2.27 -0.91 13.84
C GLY A 313 -1.69 -0.29 12.57
N PHE A 314 -1.61 1.04 12.55
CA PHE A 314 -0.87 1.74 11.53
C PHE A 314 0.63 1.54 11.79
N GLU A 315 1.29 0.76 10.93
CA GLU A 315 2.75 0.67 10.97
C GLU A 315 3.32 1.86 10.18
N SER A 316 4.16 2.67 10.84
CA SER A 316 4.88 3.73 10.14
C SER A 316 5.96 3.14 9.25
N ALA A 317 5.95 3.48 7.97
CA ALA A 317 6.89 2.97 6.99
C ALA A 317 7.58 4.09 6.21
N THR A 318 8.85 3.86 5.87
CA THR A 318 9.58 4.61 4.85
C THR A 318 9.31 3.97 3.49
N VAL A 319 8.72 4.71 2.58
CA VAL A 319 8.51 4.26 1.19
C VAL A 319 9.73 4.65 0.36
N VAL A 320 10.38 3.66 -0.24
CA VAL A 320 11.59 3.82 -1.04
C VAL A 320 11.26 3.56 -2.51
N PHE A 321 11.29 4.60 -3.33
CA PHE A 321 11.12 4.50 -4.78
C PHE A 321 12.48 4.23 -5.42
N THR A 322 12.65 3.05 -6.00
CA THR A 322 13.89 2.70 -6.71
C THR A 322 13.82 3.21 -8.14
N ILE A 323 14.44 4.36 -8.41
CA ILE A 323 14.46 4.99 -9.73
C ILE A 323 15.82 4.71 -10.39
N GLY A 324 15.81 4.45 -11.69
CA GLY A 324 17.04 4.28 -12.47
C GLY A 324 16.99 3.08 -13.39
N GLN A 325 18.06 2.29 -13.43
CA GLN A 325 18.21 1.15 -14.36
C GLN A 325 18.43 -0.20 -13.65
N SER A 326 18.99 -1.19 -14.34
CA SER A 326 19.09 -2.59 -13.89
C SER A 326 19.85 -2.78 -12.58
N ASN A 327 20.76 -1.89 -12.20
CA ASN A 327 21.43 -1.96 -10.89
C ASN A 327 20.58 -1.42 -9.73
N GLY A 328 19.66 -0.48 -9.99
CA GLY A 328 18.67 -0.05 -9.01
C GLY A 328 17.58 -1.11 -8.77
N ASP A 329 17.27 -1.85 -9.83
CA ASP A 329 16.38 -3.00 -9.80
C ASP A 329 17.06 -4.23 -9.14
N GLY A 330 18.29 -4.52 -9.51
CA GLY A 330 19.02 -5.71 -9.09
C GLY A 330 18.96 -6.81 -10.14
N TYR A 331 20.13 -7.28 -10.57
CA TYR A 331 20.29 -8.26 -11.64
C TYR A 331 21.17 -9.45 -11.24
N SER A 332 21.36 -9.70 -9.94
CA SER A 332 22.25 -10.79 -9.53
C SER A 332 21.62 -12.16 -9.73
N THR A 333 22.28 -13.03 -10.48
CA THR A 333 21.88 -14.43 -10.68
C THR A 333 22.12 -15.32 -9.44
N ASN A 334 22.91 -14.85 -8.46
CA ASN A 334 23.23 -15.60 -7.24
C ASN A 334 22.53 -15.00 -6.01
N TYR A 335 21.20 -15.03 -6.01
CA TYR A 335 20.36 -14.54 -4.90
C TYR A 335 20.50 -15.37 -3.61
N SER A 336 21.19 -16.51 -3.64
CA SER A 336 21.34 -17.38 -2.46
C SER A 336 22.14 -16.75 -1.31
N VAL A 337 22.89 -15.69 -1.60
CA VAL A 337 23.69 -14.92 -0.63
C VAL A 337 23.10 -13.52 -0.35
N THR A 338 21.84 -13.29 -0.73
CA THR A 338 21.14 -12.04 -0.38
C THR A 338 21.10 -11.87 1.13
N THR A 339 21.31 -10.64 1.60
CA THR A 339 21.27 -10.31 3.04
C THR A 339 19.97 -10.82 3.66
N PRO A 340 20.03 -11.66 4.72
CA PRO A 340 18.84 -12.09 5.45
C PRO A 340 18.10 -10.87 6.00
N LEU A 341 16.76 -10.91 5.92
CA LEU A 341 15.90 -9.85 6.40
C LEU A 341 15.11 -10.35 7.61
N ASP A 342 15.14 -9.59 8.70
CA ASP A 342 14.29 -9.86 9.86
C ASP A 342 12.81 -9.56 9.51
N ALA A 343 11.90 -10.34 10.09
CA ALA A 343 10.47 -10.20 9.81
C ALA A 343 9.98 -8.78 10.10
N GLY A 344 9.30 -8.16 9.13
CA GLY A 344 8.76 -6.81 9.21
C GLY A 344 9.72 -5.70 8.76
N TYR A 345 11.02 -5.97 8.57
CA TYR A 345 11.99 -4.91 8.28
C TYR A 345 11.84 -4.32 6.88
N GLY A 346 11.32 -5.11 5.94
CA GLY A 346 11.16 -4.71 4.55
C GLY A 346 9.99 -5.38 3.86
N TYR A 347 9.34 -4.60 3.02
CA TYR A 347 8.32 -5.03 2.10
C TYR A 347 8.60 -4.48 0.70
N GLU A 348 7.89 -5.01 -0.28
CA GLU A 348 7.90 -4.58 -1.66
C GLU A 348 6.47 -4.39 -2.15
N TYR A 349 6.20 -3.24 -2.72
CA TYR A 349 4.99 -2.96 -3.49
C TYR A 349 5.16 -3.51 -4.90
N TYR A 350 4.34 -4.50 -5.23
CA TYR A 350 4.28 -5.13 -6.53
C TYR A 350 3.03 -4.71 -7.28
N TYR A 351 3.18 -4.20 -8.49
CA TYR A 351 2.10 -3.86 -9.41
C TYR A 351 2.29 -4.61 -10.73
N ASN A 352 1.28 -5.33 -11.18
CA ASN A 352 1.25 -5.89 -12.53
C ASN A 352 0.08 -5.27 -13.29
N ASN A 353 0.34 -4.79 -14.50
CA ASN A 353 -0.56 -4.08 -15.42
C ASN A 353 -2.01 -4.64 -15.43
N GLY A 354 -2.85 -4.14 -14.53
CA GLY A 354 -4.29 -4.46 -14.44
C GLY A 354 -4.77 -5.15 -13.16
N GLY A 355 -3.86 -5.50 -12.24
CA GLY A 355 -4.18 -6.00 -10.89
C GLY A 355 -4.03 -4.93 -9.80
N PHE A 356 -4.68 -5.12 -8.65
CA PHE A 356 -4.40 -4.31 -7.46
C PHE A 356 -2.95 -4.47 -7.04
N GLY A 357 -2.30 -3.38 -6.65
CA GLY A 357 -0.94 -3.45 -6.11
C GLY A 357 -0.94 -4.16 -4.76
N ALA A 358 0.02 -5.07 -4.56
CA ALA A 358 0.18 -5.83 -3.33
C ALA A 358 1.46 -5.40 -2.62
N VAL A 359 1.42 -5.23 -1.30
CA VAL A 359 2.63 -5.09 -0.48
C VAL A 359 2.98 -6.46 0.07
N LEU A 360 4.16 -6.94 -0.27
CA LEU A 360 4.60 -8.30 -0.01
C LEU A 360 5.88 -8.24 0.84
N PRO A 361 6.09 -9.15 1.79
CA PRO A 361 7.37 -9.27 2.47
C PRO A 361 8.55 -9.34 1.51
N LEU A 362 9.56 -8.50 1.74
CA LEU A 362 10.77 -8.52 0.96
C LEU A 362 11.56 -9.79 1.32
N GLY A 363 11.77 -10.66 0.33
CA GLY A 363 12.50 -11.91 0.53
C GLY A 363 13.89 -11.89 -0.12
N PRO A 364 14.66 -12.98 0.02
CA PRO A 364 15.90 -13.17 -0.76
C PRO A 364 15.62 -13.24 -2.27
N ASN A 365 14.40 -13.65 -2.64
CA ASN A 365 13.82 -13.55 -3.98
C ASN A 365 12.67 -12.53 -3.95
N ARG A 366 12.79 -11.48 -4.76
CA ARG A 366 11.71 -10.51 -5.01
C ARG A 366 10.60 -11.19 -5.82
N LEU A 367 9.34 -10.94 -5.49
CA LEU A 367 8.21 -11.67 -6.09
C LEU A 367 8.13 -11.41 -7.60
N GLY A 368 8.22 -12.48 -8.40
CA GLY A 368 8.26 -12.41 -9.87
C GLY A 368 9.66 -12.20 -10.45
N ARG A 369 10.69 -11.96 -9.63
CA ARG A 369 12.06 -11.75 -10.10
C ARG A 369 12.98 -12.87 -9.59
N ILE A 370 13.71 -13.48 -10.53
CA ILE A 370 14.71 -14.53 -10.23
C ILE A 370 16.07 -13.97 -9.83
N PHE A 371 16.20 -12.64 -9.75
CA PHE A 371 17.45 -11.95 -9.49
C PHE A 371 17.42 -11.27 -8.13
N GLY A 372 18.57 -11.26 -7.46
CA GLY A 372 18.76 -10.50 -6.22
C GLY A 372 19.21 -9.06 -6.50
N GLY A 373 19.09 -8.20 -5.49
CA GLY A 373 19.34 -6.76 -5.58
C GLY A 373 19.70 -6.12 -4.23
N PRO A 374 19.82 -4.79 -4.17
CA PRO A 374 20.27 -4.07 -2.97
C PRO A 374 19.18 -3.90 -1.89
N GLN A 375 17.92 -4.17 -2.22
CA GLN A 375 16.76 -3.81 -1.41
C GLN A 375 16.79 -4.47 -0.04
N SER A 376 17.13 -5.77 0.05
CA SER A 376 17.11 -6.49 1.33
C SER A 376 18.17 -5.98 2.29
N ALA A 377 19.38 -5.69 1.79
CA ALA A 377 20.44 -5.10 2.60
C ALA A 377 20.11 -3.67 3.04
N PHE A 378 19.48 -2.88 2.15
CA PHE A 378 18.99 -1.55 2.51
C PHE A 378 17.93 -1.64 3.61
N ALA A 379 16.87 -2.43 3.43
CA ALA A 379 15.79 -2.57 4.41
C ALA A 379 16.32 -3.04 5.76
N GLN A 380 17.18 -4.07 5.77
CA GLN A 380 17.78 -4.61 6.99
C GLN A 380 18.57 -3.53 7.72
N THR A 381 19.46 -2.82 7.01
CA THR A 381 20.34 -1.80 7.59
C THR A 381 19.56 -0.57 8.05
N TRP A 382 18.56 -0.15 7.27
CA TRP A 382 17.70 0.99 7.58
C TRP A 382 16.88 0.74 8.84
N ALA A 383 16.17 -0.39 8.90
CA ALA A 383 15.36 -0.75 10.06
C ALA A 383 16.22 -0.95 11.31
N ALA A 384 17.35 -1.67 11.20
CA ALA A 384 18.29 -1.86 12.32
C ALA A 384 18.89 -0.53 12.82
N GLY A 385 19.05 0.44 11.92
CA GLY A 385 19.53 1.79 12.24
C GLY A 385 18.48 2.74 12.83
N GLY A 386 17.25 2.27 13.07
CA GLY A 386 16.14 3.06 13.61
C GLY A 386 15.34 3.85 12.56
N GLY A 387 15.54 3.55 11.28
CA GLY A 387 14.76 4.11 10.16
C GLY A 387 13.35 3.53 10.02
N GLY A 388 13.01 2.52 10.81
CA GLY A 388 11.72 1.83 10.79
C GLY A 388 11.56 0.91 9.59
N THR A 389 10.33 0.47 9.35
CA THR A 389 9.95 -0.43 8.27
C THR A 389 10.16 0.22 6.90
N VAL A 390 10.70 -0.53 5.94
CA VAL A 390 10.88 -0.07 4.56
C VAL A 390 9.86 -0.72 3.63
N ILE A 391 9.28 0.04 2.70
CA ILE A 391 8.47 -0.49 1.60
C ILE A 391 9.08 -0.02 0.29
N PHE A 392 9.66 -0.94 -0.47
CA PHE A 392 10.19 -0.66 -1.79
C PHE A 392 9.08 -0.54 -2.82
N VAL A 393 9.15 0.49 -3.66
CA VAL A 393 8.34 0.64 -4.86
C VAL A 393 9.30 0.58 -6.03
N ASP A 394 9.17 -0.44 -6.86
CA ASP A 394 10.06 -0.63 -8.00
C ASP A 394 9.71 0.32 -9.15
N CYS A 395 10.61 1.24 -9.43
CA CYS A 395 10.49 2.19 -10.51
C CYS A 395 11.69 2.10 -11.46
N ALA A 396 12.56 1.10 -11.31
CA ALA A 396 13.78 1.00 -12.06
C ALA A 396 13.53 0.27 -13.38
N ILE A 397 14.05 0.83 -14.48
CA ILE A 397 13.82 0.35 -15.83
C ILE A 397 15.16 -0.01 -16.47
N GLY A 398 15.42 -1.30 -16.61
CA GLY A 398 16.65 -1.81 -17.23
C GLY A 398 16.93 -1.20 -18.61
N GLY A 399 18.18 -0.79 -18.83
CA GLY A 399 18.65 -0.21 -20.10
C GLY A 399 18.18 1.21 -20.39
N SER A 400 17.56 1.90 -19.41
CA SER A 400 17.14 3.30 -19.54
C SER A 400 18.32 4.29 -19.44
N SER A 401 18.16 5.49 -20.00
CA SER A 401 19.16 6.57 -19.94
C SER A 401 18.62 7.82 -19.23
N MET A 402 19.48 8.65 -18.66
CA MET A 402 19.10 9.98 -18.16
C MET A 402 18.92 10.98 -19.28
N VAL A 403 19.69 10.84 -20.37
CA VAL A 403 19.63 11.71 -21.53
C VAL A 403 19.05 10.96 -22.72
N SER A 404 18.05 11.55 -23.40
CA SER A 404 17.29 10.84 -24.45
C SER A 404 18.16 10.32 -25.60
N ALA A 405 19.23 11.02 -25.95
CA ALA A 405 20.15 10.64 -27.02
C ALA A 405 20.84 9.26 -26.81
N TYR A 406 20.86 8.74 -25.58
CA TYR A 406 21.56 7.48 -25.24
C TYR A 406 20.62 6.33 -24.88
N LYS A 407 19.30 6.53 -25.02
CA LYS A 407 18.30 5.51 -24.70
C LYS A 407 18.44 4.30 -25.63
N THR A 408 18.29 3.08 -25.10
CA THR A 408 18.42 1.87 -25.94
C THR A 408 17.12 1.55 -26.65
N THR A 409 17.19 0.87 -27.80
CA THR A 409 16.00 0.27 -28.44
C THR A 409 15.67 -1.11 -27.88
N LEU A 410 16.32 -1.53 -26.79
CA LEU A 410 16.17 -2.89 -26.26
C LEU A 410 14.76 -3.05 -25.72
N THR A 411 13.98 -3.97 -26.30
CA THR A 411 12.70 -4.44 -25.76
C THR A 411 12.97 -5.44 -24.63
N GLY A 412 12.56 -5.10 -23.41
CA GLY A 412 12.87 -5.78 -22.17
C GLY A 412 11.73 -6.67 -21.68
N THR A 413 11.99 -7.30 -20.54
CA THR A 413 11.19 -8.40 -19.97
C THR A 413 9.80 -7.98 -19.50
N SER A 414 8.91 -8.96 -19.44
CA SER A 414 7.44 -8.89 -19.51
C SER A 414 6.68 -8.22 -18.37
N ASP A 415 7.31 -7.78 -17.28
CA ASP A 415 6.54 -7.53 -16.05
C ASP A 415 6.16 -6.05 -15.85
N ILE A 416 6.83 -5.14 -16.58
CA ILE A 416 6.37 -3.78 -16.87
C ILE A 416 6.35 -3.66 -18.39
N CYS A 417 5.36 -4.32 -19.02
CA CYS A 417 5.28 -4.47 -20.48
C CYS A 417 5.57 -3.14 -21.21
N ALA A 418 6.65 -3.14 -22.01
CA ALA A 418 7.02 -2.19 -23.06
C ALA A 418 7.86 -0.93 -22.73
N LEU A 419 8.38 -0.74 -21.52
CA LEU A 419 9.15 0.50 -21.17
C LEU A 419 10.68 0.39 -21.21
N SER A 420 11.20 -0.78 -21.51
CA SER A 420 12.62 -1.04 -21.64
C SER A 420 13.34 -0.09 -22.61
N GLY A 421 14.50 0.42 -22.20
CA GLY A 421 15.25 1.35 -23.03
C GLY A 421 14.66 2.76 -23.12
N GLY A 422 13.71 3.13 -22.26
CA GLY A 422 13.20 4.50 -22.18
C GLY A 422 14.22 5.52 -21.64
N THR A 423 13.81 6.78 -21.55
CA THR A 423 14.64 7.86 -21.02
C THR A 423 13.98 8.56 -19.83
N TRP A 424 14.78 9.00 -18.88
CA TRP A 424 14.36 9.86 -17.76
C TRP A 424 14.43 11.36 -18.10
N ASP A 425 14.90 11.69 -19.30
CA ASP A 425 15.01 13.06 -19.81
C ASP A 425 13.64 13.69 -20.01
N LEU A 426 13.24 14.61 -19.14
CA LEU A 426 11.93 15.27 -19.20
C LEU A 426 11.73 16.15 -20.45
N SER A 427 12.78 16.44 -21.22
CA SER A 427 12.63 17.09 -22.52
C SER A 427 12.10 16.15 -23.61
N ASP A 428 12.19 14.83 -23.41
CA ASP A 428 11.58 13.84 -24.28
C ASP A 428 10.08 13.68 -23.94
N PRO A 429 9.15 13.87 -24.89
CA PRO A 429 7.72 13.68 -24.63
C PRO A 429 7.36 12.24 -24.26
N ALA A 430 8.21 11.26 -24.60
CA ALA A 430 8.06 9.85 -24.25
C ALA A 430 8.89 9.47 -23.01
N ASN A 431 9.26 10.42 -22.14
CA ASN A 431 10.03 10.15 -20.94
C ASN A 431 9.27 9.21 -19.97
N LEU A 432 10.03 8.35 -19.29
CA LEU A 432 9.52 7.34 -18.38
C LEU A 432 8.77 7.95 -17.19
N TYR A 433 9.23 9.10 -16.71
CA TYR A 433 8.71 9.68 -15.48
C TYR A 433 7.27 10.16 -15.63
N ASP A 434 7.01 11.05 -16.59
CA ASP A 434 5.69 11.65 -16.79
C ASP A 434 4.69 10.64 -17.38
N ASN A 435 5.14 9.73 -18.24
CA ASN A 435 4.25 8.78 -18.91
C ASN A 435 3.85 7.60 -18.03
N TYR A 436 4.65 7.24 -17.02
CA TYR A 436 4.40 6.03 -16.24
C TYR A 436 4.73 6.18 -14.76
N ILE A 437 5.98 6.49 -14.43
CA ILE A 437 6.51 6.33 -13.07
C ILE A 437 5.81 7.25 -12.07
N ARG A 438 5.51 8.50 -12.45
CA ARG A 438 4.77 9.44 -11.58
C ARG A 438 3.44 8.85 -11.11
N SER A 439 2.65 8.32 -12.05
CA SER A 439 1.35 7.70 -11.75
C SER A 439 1.49 6.42 -10.91
N HIS A 440 2.54 5.64 -11.18
CA HIS A 440 2.83 4.41 -10.44
C HIS A 440 3.22 4.71 -8.99
N MET A 441 4.06 5.72 -8.74
CA MET A 441 4.41 6.19 -7.40
C MET A 441 3.17 6.65 -6.62
N GLN A 442 2.29 7.44 -7.25
CA GLN A 442 1.05 7.91 -6.62
C GLN A 442 0.09 6.74 -6.30
N LEU A 443 -0.02 5.76 -7.20
CA LEU A 443 -0.81 4.57 -6.95
C LEU A 443 -0.24 3.74 -5.81
N ALA A 444 1.08 3.52 -5.78
CA ALA A 444 1.78 2.80 -4.73
C ALA A 444 1.53 3.44 -3.36
N LEU A 445 1.67 4.75 -3.23
CA LEU A 445 1.40 5.47 -1.98
C LEU A 445 -0.04 5.27 -1.49
N ARG A 446 -1.01 5.35 -2.39
CA ARG A 446 -2.43 5.12 -2.05
C ARG A 446 -2.69 3.69 -1.58
N GLU A 447 -2.13 2.70 -2.29
CA GLU A 447 -2.30 1.30 -1.93
C GLU A 447 -1.58 0.93 -0.63
N ILE A 448 -0.37 1.46 -0.41
CA ILE A 448 0.38 1.30 0.84
C ILE A 448 -0.44 1.85 2.01
N ALA A 449 -1.01 3.05 1.87
CA ALA A 449 -1.90 3.63 2.87
C ALA A 449 -3.16 2.77 3.09
N ARG A 450 -3.79 2.29 2.02
CA ARG A 450 -4.96 1.40 2.07
C ARG A 450 -4.67 0.08 2.80
N LEU A 451 -3.44 -0.42 2.74
CA LEU A 451 -3.00 -1.63 3.45
C LEU A 451 -2.66 -1.35 4.93
N GLY A 452 -2.93 -0.14 5.43
CA GLY A 452 -2.77 0.23 6.84
C GLY A 452 -1.34 0.58 7.22
N PHE A 453 -0.53 1.05 6.27
CA PHE A 453 0.76 1.69 6.57
C PHE A 453 0.60 3.21 6.63
N THR A 454 1.22 3.84 7.61
CA THR A 454 1.41 5.30 7.58
C THR A 454 2.71 5.59 6.85
N VAL A 455 2.63 6.26 5.71
CA VAL A 455 3.84 6.68 4.97
C VAL A 455 4.50 7.82 5.73
N ALA A 456 5.52 7.48 6.52
CA ALA A 456 6.21 8.44 7.39
C ALA A 456 7.27 9.23 6.62
N LYS A 457 7.90 8.60 5.62
CA LYS A 457 8.94 9.20 4.77
C LYS A 457 8.86 8.64 3.36
N LYS A 458 9.32 9.45 2.40
CA LYS A 458 9.46 9.09 1.00
C LYS A 458 10.91 9.31 0.59
N VAL A 459 11.55 8.28 0.04
CA VAL A 459 12.96 8.31 -0.35
C VAL A 459 13.06 7.82 -1.79
N VAL A 460 13.79 8.54 -2.63
CA VAL A 460 14.28 8.01 -3.90
C VAL A 460 15.60 7.30 -3.64
N TYR A 461 15.66 6.03 -4.01
CA TYR A 461 16.91 5.30 -4.23
C TYR A 461 17.22 5.40 -5.72
N HIS A 462 18.26 6.14 -6.09
CA HIS A 462 18.63 6.40 -7.47
C HIS A 462 19.92 5.65 -7.85
N SER A 463 19.79 4.69 -8.75
CA SER A 463 20.91 3.93 -9.32
C SER A 463 20.79 3.93 -10.83
N GLN A 464 21.50 4.88 -11.42
CA GLN A 464 21.52 5.12 -12.86
C GLN A 464 22.80 5.82 -13.30
N GLY A 465 23.25 5.49 -14.51
CA GLY A 465 24.18 6.26 -15.32
C GLY A 465 24.94 5.40 -16.33
N GLU A 466 24.77 4.08 -16.29
CA GLU A 466 25.59 3.15 -17.06
C GLU A 466 25.29 3.28 -18.54
N GLN A 467 24.01 3.37 -18.91
CA GLN A 467 23.64 3.57 -20.30
C GLN A 467 24.13 4.91 -20.87
N ASP A 468 24.08 5.97 -20.07
CA ASP A 468 24.66 7.27 -20.45
C ASP A 468 26.19 7.18 -20.59
N ALA A 469 26.87 6.43 -19.72
CA ALA A 469 28.31 6.19 -19.83
C ALA A 469 28.67 5.36 -21.07
N LEU A 470 27.90 4.30 -21.39
CA LEU A 470 28.04 3.52 -22.63
C LEU A 470 27.82 4.38 -23.88
N GLY A 471 26.88 5.32 -23.81
CA GLY A 471 26.62 6.32 -24.84
C GLY A 471 27.66 7.45 -24.91
N ASN A 472 28.68 7.45 -24.03
CA ASN A 472 29.69 8.50 -23.94
C ASN A 472 29.12 9.89 -23.62
N CYS A 473 28.06 9.95 -22.82
CA CYS A 473 27.39 11.18 -22.39
C CYS A 473 28.36 12.17 -21.73
N SER A 474 28.16 13.47 -21.99
CA SER A 474 28.92 14.53 -21.33
C SER A 474 28.45 14.71 -19.89
N GLN A 475 29.34 15.19 -19.02
CA GLN A 475 28.97 15.53 -17.64
C GLN A 475 27.82 16.54 -17.60
N ALA A 476 27.92 17.62 -18.38
CA ALA A 476 26.92 18.69 -18.41
C ALA A 476 25.53 18.22 -18.86
N ALA A 477 25.47 17.34 -19.87
CA ALA A 477 24.19 16.81 -20.34
C ALA A 477 23.52 15.91 -19.29
N HIS A 478 24.29 15.00 -18.66
CA HIS A 478 23.76 14.16 -17.58
C HIS A 478 23.36 15.00 -16.35
N GLU A 479 24.16 16.00 -16.00
CA GLU A 479 23.87 16.93 -14.90
C GLU A 479 22.54 17.68 -15.13
N ALA A 480 22.35 18.26 -16.32
CA ALA A 480 21.13 18.97 -16.67
C ALA A 480 19.89 18.06 -16.58
N ALA A 481 19.97 16.84 -17.13
CA ALA A 481 18.88 15.87 -17.07
C ALA A 481 18.56 15.44 -15.62
N LEU A 482 19.58 15.17 -14.80
CA LEU A 482 19.39 14.80 -13.40
C LEU A 482 18.77 15.94 -12.58
N ARG A 483 19.19 17.19 -12.79
CA ARG A 483 18.60 18.37 -12.14
C ARG A 483 17.12 18.54 -12.50
N HIS A 484 16.78 18.36 -13.77
CA HIS A 484 15.40 18.44 -14.24
C HIS A 484 14.54 17.33 -13.62
N LEU A 485 14.99 16.07 -13.67
CA LEU A 485 14.28 14.96 -13.05
C LEU A 485 14.09 15.17 -11.54
N ALA A 486 15.16 15.48 -10.82
CA ALA A 486 15.12 15.66 -9.37
C ALA A 486 14.19 16.82 -8.96
N SER A 487 14.24 17.95 -9.67
CA SER A 487 13.35 19.09 -9.44
C SER A 487 11.89 18.73 -9.68
N ARG A 488 11.60 17.97 -10.75
CA ARG A 488 10.23 17.53 -11.06
C ARG A 488 9.70 16.56 -10.01
N VAL A 489 10.48 15.57 -9.61
CA VAL A 489 10.13 14.63 -8.53
C VAL A 489 9.86 15.38 -7.23
N LYS A 490 10.73 16.34 -6.87
CA LYS A 490 10.55 17.16 -5.67
C LYS A 490 9.29 18.03 -5.74
N SER A 491 8.96 18.58 -6.91
CA SER A 491 7.73 19.34 -7.11
C SER A 491 6.48 18.47 -6.97
N ASP A 492 6.52 17.23 -7.46
CA ASP A 492 5.41 16.30 -7.36
C ASP A 492 5.27 15.69 -5.96
N PHE A 493 6.39 15.56 -5.24
CA PHE A 493 6.48 14.98 -3.90
C PHE A 493 7.37 15.86 -3.00
N PRO A 494 6.83 16.96 -2.42
CA PRO A 494 7.63 17.97 -1.69
C PRO A 494 8.41 17.44 -0.48
N ASP A 495 7.95 16.35 0.14
CA ASP A 495 8.56 15.69 1.29
C ASP A 495 9.56 14.58 0.93
N MET A 496 9.89 14.43 -0.36
CA MET A 496 10.80 13.40 -0.87
C MET A 496 12.27 13.72 -0.53
N TRP A 497 13.00 12.69 -0.10
CA TRP A 497 14.46 12.66 0.03
C TRP A 497 15.08 11.90 -1.13
N TRP A 498 16.36 12.13 -1.42
CA TRP A 498 17.04 11.50 -2.54
C TRP A 498 18.41 10.96 -2.16
N LEU A 499 18.63 9.67 -2.42
CA LEU A 499 19.90 8.98 -2.28
C LEU A 499 20.33 8.53 -3.67
N THR A 500 21.46 9.04 -4.17
CA THR A 500 22.01 8.58 -5.44
C THR A 500 23.28 7.78 -5.23
N GLU A 501 23.46 6.72 -5.99
CA GLU A 501 24.74 6.02 -6.04
C GLU A 501 25.74 6.84 -6.85
N SER A 502 27.01 6.62 -6.57
CA SER A 502 28.09 6.99 -7.49
C SER A 502 28.32 5.84 -8.44
N LEU A 503 28.04 6.04 -9.74
CA LEU A 503 28.08 5.02 -10.77
C LEU A 503 29.35 4.14 -10.72
N GLY A 504 29.19 2.81 -10.74
CA GLY A 504 30.32 1.89 -10.78
C GLY A 504 31.22 2.06 -12.00
N THR A 505 32.48 1.61 -11.91
CA THR A 505 33.38 1.57 -13.07
C THR A 505 33.19 0.27 -13.84
N ASN A 506 32.70 0.33 -15.08
CA ASN A 506 32.74 -0.82 -15.97
C ASN A 506 34.22 -1.15 -16.30
N GLN A 507 34.69 -2.33 -15.91
CA GLN A 507 36.06 -2.79 -16.18
C GLN A 507 36.24 -3.15 -17.65
N SER A 508 36.69 -2.17 -18.44
CA SER A 508 37.69 -2.25 -19.51
C SER A 508 37.39 -1.23 -20.62
N GLY A 509 38.34 -0.33 -20.90
CA GLY A 509 38.31 0.55 -22.07
C GLY A 509 37.68 1.94 -21.91
N SER A 510 37.27 2.54 -23.04
CA SER A 510 36.83 3.94 -23.22
C SER A 510 35.71 4.41 -22.29
N ASN A 511 34.98 3.48 -21.67
CA ASN A 511 33.83 3.78 -20.82
C ASN A 511 34.23 4.27 -19.42
N ALA A 512 35.47 4.02 -18.96
CA ALA A 512 35.92 4.48 -17.64
C ALA A 512 35.87 6.02 -17.49
N VAL A 513 36.24 6.74 -18.55
CA VAL A 513 36.19 8.22 -18.60
C VAL A 513 34.75 8.72 -18.65
N ALA A 514 33.87 8.00 -19.36
CA ALA A 514 32.44 8.33 -19.39
C ALA A 514 31.80 8.10 -18.01
N SER A 515 32.03 6.94 -17.38
CA SER A 515 31.55 6.67 -16.02
C SER A 515 32.07 7.69 -15.01
N ALA A 516 33.31 8.17 -15.15
CA ALA A 516 33.85 9.23 -14.30
C ALA A 516 33.11 10.57 -14.48
N ARG A 517 32.75 10.94 -15.72
CA ARG A 517 31.91 12.12 -15.99
C ARG A 517 30.52 11.99 -15.40
N ILE A 518 29.91 10.80 -15.47
CA ILE A 518 28.59 10.56 -14.86
C ILE A 518 28.66 10.63 -13.33
N ARG A 519 29.71 10.08 -12.71
CA ARG A 519 29.93 10.27 -11.27
C ARG A 519 30.10 11.74 -10.89
N ALA A 520 30.89 12.47 -11.66
CA ALA A 520 31.12 13.89 -11.41
C ALA A 520 29.81 14.69 -11.49
N SER A 521 28.91 14.40 -12.44
CA SER A 521 27.60 15.04 -12.49
C SER A 521 26.70 14.66 -11.31
N GLN A 522 26.66 13.38 -10.91
CA GLN A 522 25.89 12.95 -9.72
C GLN A 522 26.36 13.67 -8.45
N VAL A 523 27.68 13.79 -8.25
CA VAL A 523 28.27 14.54 -7.13
C VAL A 523 27.94 16.02 -7.24
N ALA A 524 28.10 16.63 -8.42
CA ALA A 524 27.81 18.04 -8.63
C ALA A 524 26.36 18.38 -8.26
N VAL A 525 25.37 17.63 -8.76
CA VAL A 525 23.96 17.85 -8.42
C VAL A 525 23.70 17.67 -6.93
N ALA A 526 24.21 16.60 -6.31
CA ALA A 526 23.99 16.36 -4.88
C ALA A 526 24.66 17.41 -3.98
N SER A 527 25.70 18.08 -4.45
CA SER A 527 26.41 19.14 -3.72
C SER A 527 25.85 20.54 -3.95
N ASP A 528 25.00 20.72 -4.95
CA ASP A 528 24.43 22.02 -5.30
C ASP A 528 23.44 22.53 -4.24
N ASP A 529 23.46 23.83 -3.96
CA ASP A 529 22.64 24.46 -2.91
C ASP A 529 21.14 24.20 -3.08
N GLN A 530 20.65 24.05 -4.31
CA GLN A 530 19.25 23.74 -4.58
C GLN A 530 18.84 22.34 -4.10
N PHE A 531 19.77 21.38 -4.08
CA PHE A 531 19.49 19.96 -3.84
C PHE A 531 20.11 19.44 -2.55
N SER A 532 21.22 20.00 -2.08
CA SER A 532 22.08 19.45 -1.02
C SER A 532 21.39 19.29 0.34
N SER A 533 20.28 20.00 0.57
CA SER A 533 19.43 19.88 1.76
C SER A 533 18.55 18.63 1.78
N TRP A 534 18.28 17.99 0.63
CA TRP A 534 17.40 16.82 0.52
C TRP A 534 17.92 15.71 -0.42
N MET A 535 19.04 15.92 -1.12
CA MET A 535 19.75 14.95 -1.95
C MET A 535 21.15 14.69 -1.41
N LYS A 536 21.59 13.41 -1.40
CA LYS A 536 22.95 12.99 -1.03
C LYS A 536 23.47 11.89 -1.93
N ILE A 537 24.80 11.81 -2.03
CA ILE A 537 25.47 10.59 -2.48
C ILE A 537 25.29 9.53 -1.38
N GLY A 538 24.48 8.53 -1.65
CA GLY A 538 24.20 7.45 -0.70
C GLY A 538 25.26 6.35 -0.70
N SER A 539 26.02 6.20 -1.78
CA SER A 539 27.14 5.24 -1.84
C SER A 539 28.24 5.68 -2.79
N THR A 540 29.50 5.48 -2.39
CA THR A 540 30.67 5.61 -3.27
C THR A 540 31.38 4.29 -3.53
N LEU A 541 31.03 3.22 -2.82
CA LEU A 541 31.72 1.93 -2.91
C LEU A 541 31.67 1.31 -4.32
N ALA A 542 30.57 1.51 -5.05
CA ALA A 542 30.38 1.00 -6.41
C ALA A 542 31.53 1.37 -7.36
N GLN A 543 32.22 2.49 -7.11
CA GLN A 543 33.42 2.91 -7.86
C GLN A 543 34.55 1.87 -7.88
N THR A 544 34.61 1.03 -6.84
CA THR A 544 35.70 0.06 -6.64
C THR A 544 35.28 -1.38 -6.90
N PHE A 545 33.97 -1.66 -7.00
CA PHE A 545 33.40 -3.01 -7.06
C PHE A 545 33.97 -3.88 -8.14
N SER A 546 34.30 -3.29 -9.29
CA SER A 546 34.90 -4.03 -10.38
C SER A 546 36.26 -4.56 -9.98
N GLY A 547 37.10 -3.72 -9.35
CA GLY A 547 38.43 -4.11 -8.83
C GLY A 547 38.37 -5.17 -7.73
N LEU A 548 37.22 -5.31 -7.09
CA LEU A 548 36.95 -6.26 -6.02
C LEU A 548 36.23 -7.53 -6.50
N GLY A 549 35.90 -7.63 -7.80
CA GLY A 549 35.21 -8.79 -8.37
C GLY A 549 33.71 -8.86 -8.04
N TYR A 550 33.09 -7.76 -7.61
CA TYR A 550 31.66 -7.70 -7.26
C TYR A 550 30.74 -7.43 -8.46
N PHE A 551 31.09 -7.99 -9.61
CA PHE A 551 30.36 -7.81 -10.86
C PHE A 551 30.01 -9.20 -11.40
N SER A 552 28.73 -9.45 -11.65
CA SER A 552 28.28 -10.72 -12.26
C SER A 552 28.54 -10.77 -13.76
N ASP A 553 28.58 -9.60 -14.40
CA ASP A 553 29.01 -9.39 -15.78
C ASP A 553 29.73 -8.02 -15.89
N SER A 554 29.94 -7.45 -17.08
CA SER A 554 30.64 -6.16 -17.20
C SER A 554 29.84 -4.95 -16.70
N LEU A 555 28.56 -5.11 -16.35
CA LEU A 555 27.62 -4.02 -16.09
C LEU A 555 26.93 -4.13 -14.72
N HIS A 556 26.58 -5.35 -14.32
CA HIS A 556 25.74 -5.61 -13.16
C HIS A 556 26.57 -6.07 -11.97
N TYR A 557 26.20 -5.57 -10.78
CA TYR A 557 26.83 -6.03 -9.55
C TYR A 557 26.43 -7.48 -9.24
N ASP A 558 27.33 -8.24 -8.60
CA ASP A 558 26.94 -9.50 -7.99
C ASP A 558 26.16 -9.26 -6.69
N GLN A 559 25.64 -10.32 -6.07
CA GLN A 559 24.81 -10.16 -4.88
C GLN A 559 25.60 -9.61 -3.68
N ALA A 560 26.91 -9.87 -3.59
CA ALA A 560 27.75 -9.30 -2.54
C ALA A 560 27.92 -7.78 -2.73
N GLY A 561 28.13 -7.33 -3.96
CA GLY A 561 28.15 -5.92 -4.34
C GLY A 561 26.83 -5.23 -4.03
N TYR A 562 25.69 -5.83 -4.39
CA TYR A 562 24.37 -5.29 -4.05
C TYR A 562 24.14 -5.21 -2.54
N ASN A 563 24.57 -6.22 -1.78
CA ASN A 563 24.45 -6.19 -0.32
C ASN A 563 25.22 -5.00 0.28
N LEU A 564 26.47 -4.77 -0.16
CA LEU A 564 27.27 -3.64 0.29
C LEU A 564 26.66 -2.29 -0.10
N LEU A 565 26.21 -2.17 -1.36
CA LEU A 565 25.58 -0.97 -1.89
C LEU A 565 24.31 -0.60 -1.11
N GLY A 566 23.41 -1.56 -0.92
CA GLY A 566 22.17 -1.36 -0.18
C GLY A 566 22.41 -0.93 1.26
N ALA A 567 23.37 -1.57 1.94
CA ALA A 567 23.73 -1.22 3.32
C ALA A 567 24.30 0.20 3.43
N GLU A 568 25.21 0.60 2.53
CA GLU A 568 25.81 1.94 2.55
C GLU A 568 24.77 3.04 2.26
N MET A 569 23.92 2.81 1.27
CA MET A 569 22.79 3.69 0.95
C MET A 569 21.88 3.92 2.15
N ALA A 570 21.53 2.84 2.86
CA ALA A 570 20.72 2.95 4.07
C ALA A 570 21.45 3.75 5.17
N MET A 571 22.71 3.41 5.47
CA MET A 571 23.51 4.09 6.50
C MET A 571 23.61 5.60 6.25
N ASN A 572 23.88 6.00 5.00
CA ASN A 572 24.02 7.41 4.63
C ASN A 572 22.69 8.15 4.55
N GLY A 573 21.57 7.43 4.40
CA GLY A 573 20.23 8.02 4.46
C GLY A 573 19.64 8.14 5.87
N LEU A 574 20.08 7.33 6.84
CA LEU A 574 19.58 7.39 8.23
C LEU A 574 19.68 8.78 8.90
N PRO A 575 20.70 9.62 8.66
CA PRO A 575 20.70 10.98 9.19
C PRO A 575 19.44 11.79 8.83
N PHE A 576 18.76 11.48 7.72
CA PHE A 576 17.49 12.11 7.34
C PHE A 576 16.31 11.71 8.22
N THR A 577 16.38 10.57 8.92
CA THR A 577 15.30 10.10 9.81
C THR A 577 15.49 10.56 11.26
N ARG A 578 16.73 10.82 11.68
CA ARG A 578 17.06 11.14 13.08
C ARG A 578 16.48 12.47 13.59
N SER A 579 16.05 13.39 12.71
CA SER A 579 15.43 14.65 13.11
C SER A 579 14.00 14.50 13.64
N SER A 580 13.33 13.35 13.44
CA SER A 580 11.93 13.12 13.83
C SER A 580 11.71 12.05 14.91
N GLY A 581 12.75 11.64 15.64
CA GLY A 581 12.70 10.53 16.59
C GLY A 581 12.89 9.17 15.87
N MET A 582 13.56 8.22 16.53
CA MET A 582 13.72 6.88 15.97
C MET A 582 12.34 6.22 15.84
N TYR A 583 12.07 5.59 14.69
CA TYR A 583 10.85 4.82 14.54
C TYR A 583 10.88 3.59 15.46
N SER A 584 9.71 3.18 15.93
CA SER A 584 9.58 1.92 16.65
C SER A 584 10.09 0.77 15.79
N ALA A 585 10.69 -0.23 16.42
CA ALA A 585 11.07 -1.46 15.73
C ALA A 585 9.84 -2.02 14.97
N PRO A 586 10.03 -2.55 13.75
CA PRO A 586 8.94 -3.13 12.96
C PRO A 586 8.10 -4.13 13.75
N ASP A 587 6.78 -4.07 13.60
CA ASP A 587 5.89 -5.00 14.29
C ASP A 587 5.75 -6.29 13.47
N GLY A 588 6.32 -7.38 13.98
CA GLY A 588 6.18 -8.70 13.37
C GLY A 588 4.71 -9.15 13.20
N LYS A 589 3.75 -8.54 13.90
CA LYS A 589 2.33 -8.78 13.68
C LYS A 589 1.85 -8.27 12.34
N LYS A 590 2.30 -7.10 11.86
CA LYS A 590 1.90 -6.60 10.54
C LYS A 590 2.44 -7.48 9.42
N TYR A 591 3.66 -7.99 9.61
CA TYR A 591 4.25 -8.99 8.73
C TYR A 591 3.41 -10.27 8.68
N ALA A 592 3.02 -10.82 9.84
CA ALA A 592 2.16 -11.99 9.92
C ALA A 592 0.75 -11.73 9.33
N ASP A 593 0.20 -10.53 9.58
CA ASP A 593 -1.10 -10.09 9.09
C ASP A 593 -1.11 -9.99 7.56
N LEU A 594 -0.09 -9.34 6.97
CA LEU A 594 0.11 -9.30 5.53
C LEU A 594 0.26 -10.70 4.94
N LEU A 595 1.09 -11.56 5.53
CA LEU A 595 1.23 -12.96 5.10
C LEU A 595 -0.11 -13.71 5.08
N SER A 596 -0.95 -13.50 6.10
CA SER A 596 -2.28 -14.11 6.18
C SER A 596 -3.29 -13.52 5.18
N HIS A 597 -3.09 -12.26 4.77
CA HIS A 597 -3.99 -11.51 3.89
C HIS A 597 -3.44 -11.22 2.48
N LEU A 598 -2.35 -11.89 2.06
CA LEU A 598 -1.75 -11.68 0.74
C LEU A 598 -2.81 -11.78 -0.36
N PRO A 599 -3.04 -10.75 -1.19
CA PRO A 599 -4.03 -10.85 -2.25
C PRO A 599 -3.60 -11.94 -3.26
N PRO A 600 -4.54 -12.61 -3.94
CA PRO A 600 -4.20 -13.47 -5.07
C PRO A 600 -3.45 -12.62 -6.12
N VAL A 601 -2.15 -12.87 -6.27
CA VAL A 601 -1.30 -12.14 -7.21
C VAL A 601 -1.49 -12.77 -8.58
N ASN A 602 -1.96 -12.03 -9.60
CA ASN A 602 -2.02 -12.47 -11.01
C ASN A 602 -2.23 -13.95 -11.23
N ASN A 603 -3.47 -14.43 -11.12
CA ASN A 603 -3.79 -15.83 -11.38
C ASN A 603 -3.13 -16.84 -10.41
N TRP A 604 -2.29 -16.42 -9.46
CA TRP A 604 -1.81 -17.28 -8.39
C TRP A 604 -2.85 -17.32 -7.26
N TYR A 605 -3.11 -18.52 -6.79
CA TYR A 605 -4.03 -18.80 -5.68
C TYR A 605 -3.29 -19.55 -4.58
N ARG A 606 -3.77 -19.39 -3.36
CA ARG A 606 -3.13 -19.88 -2.14
C ARG A 606 -3.81 -21.11 -1.58
N ILE A 607 -2.98 -22.07 -1.19
CA ILE A 607 -3.34 -23.21 -0.35
C ILE A 607 -2.48 -23.15 0.90
N ALA A 608 -3.11 -23.10 2.08
CA ALA A 608 -2.43 -23.27 3.35
C ALA A 608 -2.43 -24.75 3.75
N LEU A 609 -1.28 -25.24 4.19
CA LEU A 609 -1.09 -26.57 4.76
C LEU A 609 -0.63 -26.44 6.19
N THR A 610 -1.39 -26.99 7.13
CA THR A 610 -0.97 -27.06 8.53
C THR A 610 -0.36 -28.42 8.80
N THR A 611 0.89 -28.43 9.27
CA THR A 611 1.61 -29.62 9.72
C THR A 611 1.54 -29.71 11.24
N ILE A 612 1.57 -30.91 11.83
CA ILE A 612 1.53 -31.11 13.31
C ILE A 612 2.68 -31.94 13.86
N ALA A 613 3.60 -32.39 13.01
CA ALA A 613 4.77 -33.17 13.41
C ALA A 613 5.91 -33.04 12.39
N SER A 614 7.12 -33.36 12.84
CA SER A 614 8.30 -33.46 11.98
C SER A 614 8.11 -34.52 10.89
N GLY A 615 8.46 -34.23 9.65
CA GLY A 615 8.44 -35.24 8.60
C GLY A 615 8.60 -34.65 7.22
N ALA A 616 8.67 -35.54 6.24
CA ALA A 616 8.78 -35.20 4.84
C ALA A 616 7.56 -35.57 4.00
N PHE A 617 7.09 -34.61 3.21
CA PHE A 617 6.04 -34.77 2.22
C PHE A 617 6.44 -34.08 0.92
N ASN A 618 5.93 -34.59 -0.21
CA ASN A 618 6.01 -33.87 -1.47
C ASN A 618 4.66 -33.38 -1.90
N ILE A 619 4.66 -32.15 -2.37
CA ILE A 619 3.56 -31.59 -3.14
C ILE A 619 3.98 -31.62 -4.60
N SER A 620 3.06 -32.03 -5.46
CA SER A 620 3.19 -31.94 -6.89
C SER A 620 1.92 -31.34 -7.47
N VAL A 621 2.05 -30.32 -8.31
CA VAL A 621 0.94 -29.70 -9.03
C VAL A 621 1.10 -30.10 -10.49
N PHE A 622 0.14 -30.82 -11.06
CA PHE A 622 0.26 -31.34 -12.42
C PHE A 622 -0.73 -30.69 -13.40
N ASN A 623 -0.28 -30.27 -14.58
CA ASN A 623 -1.15 -29.69 -15.62
C ASN A 623 -1.97 -30.75 -16.37
N ASP A 624 -1.48 -31.99 -16.36
CA ASP A 624 -2.13 -33.21 -16.82
C ASP A 624 -1.76 -34.33 -15.82
N PRO A 625 -2.28 -35.57 -15.89
CA PRO A 625 -1.93 -36.61 -14.91
C PRO A 625 -0.43 -37.00 -14.84
N THR A 626 0.44 -36.42 -15.66
CA THR A 626 1.83 -36.85 -15.91
C THR A 626 2.88 -35.75 -15.88
N THR A 627 2.54 -34.45 -16.05
CA THR A 627 3.51 -33.35 -16.18
C THR A 627 3.41 -32.32 -15.03
N PRO A 628 4.40 -32.24 -14.11
CA PRO A 628 4.38 -31.30 -12.99
C PRO A 628 4.83 -29.86 -13.35
N TYR A 629 4.34 -28.86 -12.62
CA TYR A 629 4.75 -27.44 -12.70
C TYR A 629 5.62 -27.02 -11.50
N ALA A 630 6.47 -26.00 -11.67
CA ALA A 630 7.17 -25.37 -10.56
C ALA A 630 6.19 -24.46 -9.79
N ALA A 631 5.82 -24.85 -8.57
CA ALA A 631 5.08 -23.97 -7.67
C ALA A 631 6.03 -22.94 -7.02
N THR A 632 5.48 -21.86 -6.46
CA THR A 632 6.21 -20.95 -5.58
C THR A 632 5.60 -21.08 -4.18
N TRP A 633 6.40 -21.10 -3.11
CA TRP A 633 5.87 -21.26 -1.75
C TRP A 633 6.59 -20.40 -0.72
N TYR A 634 5.87 -20.14 0.37
CA TYR A 634 6.29 -19.39 1.54
C TYR A 634 6.04 -20.23 2.80
N ASP A 635 7.07 -20.47 3.61
CA ASP A 635 6.89 -20.88 5.01
C ASP A 635 6.89 -19.61 5.87
N THR A 636 6.00 -19.56 6.87
CA THR A 636 5.97 -18.56 7.95
C THR A 636 7.32 -18.34 8.65
N SER A 637 8.29 -19.24 8.48
CA SER A 637 9.68 -19.06 8.95
C SER A 637 10.56 -18.13 8.10
N GLY A 638 10.04 -17.52 7.02
CA GLY A 638 10.73 -16.48 6.24
C GLY A 638 11.71 -17.01 5.17
N ILE A 639 11.77 -18.33 4.94
CA ILE A 639 12.66 -18.92 3.93
C ILE A 639 11.90 -19.05 2.60
N ASN A 640 12.15 -18.13 1.67
CA ASN A 640 11.71 -18.26 0.28
C ASN A 640 12.56 -19.30 -0.45
N ARG A 641 11.94 -20.34 -0.99
CA ARG A 641 12.57 -21.22 -1.98
C ARG A 641 11.73 -21.22 -3.24
N VAL A 642 12.31 -20.73 -4.33
CA VAL A 642 11.79 -20.96 -5.69
C VAL A 642 12.64 -22.09 -6.26
N ASP A 643 12.22 -23.33 -6.03
CA ASP A 643 12.90 -24.45 -6.67
C ASP A 643 12.25 -24.69 -8.02
N GLY A 644 13.04 -24.69 -9.09
CA GLY A 644 12.64 -25.20 -10.41
C GLY A 644 12.38 -26.71 -10.45
N ALA A 645 12.23 -27.36 -9.28
CA ALA A 645 12.05 -28.79 -9.15
C ALA A 645 10.55 -29.17 -9.20
N GLN A 646 10.24 -30.13 -10.07
CA GLN A 646 8.91 -30.65 -10.40
C GLN A 646 8.22 -31.43 -9.25
N SER A 647 8.97 -31.80 -8.22
CA SER A 647 8.50 -32.50 -7.02
C SER A 647 9.41 -32.08 -5.88
N LEU A 648 8.81 -31.59 -4.79
CA LEU A 648 9.59 -31.08 -3.66
C LEU A 648 9.39 -31.93 -2.44
N ALA A 649 10.43 -32.62 -2.03
CA ALA A 649 10.50 -33.18 -0.70
C ALA A 649 10.77 -32.07 0.30
N TRP A 650 9.74 -31.67 1.05
CA TRP A 650 9.94 -30.91 2.27
C TRP A 650 10.36 -31.86 3.37
N ALA A 651 11.28 -31.46 4.24
CA ALA A 651 11.58 -32.14 5.48
C ALA A 651 11.54 -31.09 6.59
N PHE A 652 10.60 -31.24 7.53
CA PHE A 652 10.51 -30.38 8.71
C PHE A 652 11.28 -31.04 9.86
N PRO A 653 12.41 -30.46 10.30
CA PRO A 653 13.28 -31.10 11.28
C PRO A 653 12.76 -31.03 12.74
N ASN A 654 11.72 -30.25 13.02
CA ASN A 654 11.18 -30.05 14.37
C ASN A 654 9.68 -30.39 14.48
N ASN A 655 9.25 -30.74 15.70
CA ASN A 655 7.88 -31.15 16.02
C ASN A 655 6.88 -29.99 16.11
N ASN A 656 7.26 -28.80 15.65
CA ASN A 656 6.39 -27.63 15.78
C ASN A 656 5.39 -27.62 14.63
N SER A 657 4.13 -27.34 14.96
CA SER A 657 3.12 -27.10 13.95
C SER A 657 3.53 -25.93 13.07
N LYS A 658 3.51 -26.11 11.75
CA LYS A 658 3.81 -25.05 10.78
C LYS A 658 2.68 -24.89 9.80
N GLU A 659 2.38 -23.65 9.46
CA GLU A 659 1.53 -23.30 8.33
C GLU A 659 2.41 -22.99 7.12
N VAL A 660 2.11 -23.65 6.00
CA VAL A 660 2.87 -23.49 4.75
C VAL A 660 1.91 -23.02 3.67
N PHE A 661 2.25 -21.92 3.00
CA PHE A 661 1.45 -21.36 1.91
C PHE A 661 2.03 -21.77 0.55
N LEU A 662 1.25 -22.49 -0.22
CA LEU A 662 1.54 -22.86 -1.61
C LEU A 662 0.82 -21.88 -2.55
N TYR A 663 1.55 -21.27 -3.46
CA TYR A 663 1.00 -20.45 -4.54
C TYR A 663 0.94 -21.27 -5.82
N VAL A 664 -0.25 -21.33 -6.43
CA VAL A 664 -0.51 -22.09 -7.65
C VAL A 664 -1.15 -21.20 -8.70
N HIS A 665 -0.52 -21.08 -9.86
CA HIS A 665 -0.97 -20.23 -10.96
C HIS A 665 -2.17 -20.82 -11.74
N ASN A 666 -3.06 -19.99 -12.28
CA ASN A 666 -4.32 -20.42 -12.90
C ASN A 666 -4.16 -21.17 -14.21
N SER A 667 -3.04 -20.95 -14.90
CA SER A 667 -2.72 -21.61 -16.16
C SER A 667 -2.43 -23.09 -15.98
N THR A 668 -2.30 -23.55 -14.73
CA THR A 668 -1.90 -24.91 -14.41
C THR A 668 -3.02 -25.92 -14.55
N GLY A 669 -4.31 -25.54 -14.67
CA GLY A 669 -5.41 -26.50 -14.93
C GLY A 669 -5.44 -27.74 -14.01
N ALA A 670 -4.84 -27.65 -12.82
CA ALA A 670 -4.03 -28.76 -12.33
C ALA A 670 -4.76 -29.81 -11.47
N THR A 671 -4.14 -30.99 -11.36
CA THR A 671 -4.35 -31.88 -10.22
C THR A 671 -3.32 -31.55 -9.14
N LEU A 672 -3.78 -31.22 -7.93
CA LEU A 672 -2.92 -31.12 -6.75
C LEU A 672 -2.72 -32.52 -6.18
N MET A 673 -1.48 -32.99 -6.12
CA MET A 673 -1.11 -34.24 -5.46
C MET A 673 -0.28 -33.94 -4.22
N ILE A 674 -0.73 -34.45 -3.07
CA ILE A 674 0.00 -34.38 -1.81
C ILE A 674 0.41 -35.80 -1.45
N ASN A 675 1.70 -36.08 -1.48
CA ASN A 675 2.28 -37.40 -1.22
C ASN A 675 3.12 -37.38 0.07
N ALA A 676 2.69 -38.07 1.12
CA ALA A 676 3.49 -38.24 2.33
C ALA A 676 4.41 -39.49 2.20
N PHE A 677 5.72 -39.29 2.29
CA PHE A 677 6.73 -40.34 2.03
C PHE A 677 7.38 -40.92 3.28
N THR A 678 7.30 -40.24 4.43
CA THR A 678 8.00 -40.67 5.65
C THR A 678 7.02 -40.91 6.79
N ALA A 679 7.37 -41.87 7.67
CA ALA A 679 6.55 -42.36 8.77
C ALA A 679 6.22 -41.33 9.88
N ASN A 680 6.57 -40.05 9.72
CA ASN A 680 6.24 -38.99 10.69
C ASN A 680 5.58 -37.73 10.09
N ALA A 681 5.43 -37.59 8.77
CA ALA A 681 4.83 -36.39 8.18
C ALA A 681 3.32 -36.33 8.44
N ARG A 682 2.88 -35.41 9.30
CA ARG A 682 1.46 -35.22 9.64
C ARG A 682 0.96 -33.88 9.16
N ILE A 683 0.00 -33.89 8.22
CA ILE A 683 -0.78 -32.72 7.80
C ILE A 683 -2.12 -32.77 8.52
N SER A 684 -2.49 -31.72 9.25
CA SER A 684 -3.76 -31.62 9.98
C SER A 684 -4.82 -30.82 9.22
N ALA A 685 -4.42 -29.92 8.32
CA ALA A 685 -5.37 -29.13 7.55
C ALA A 685 -4.83 -28.79 6.17
N VAL A 686 -5.74 -28.77 5.20
CA VAL A 686 -5.52 -28.19 3.88
C VAL A 686 -6.62 -27.15 3.71
N SER A 687 -6.26 -25.87 3.80
CA SER A 687 -7.20 -24.78 3.61
C SER A 687 -6.93 -24.07 2.30
N VAL A 688 -7.98 -23.82 1.54
CA VAL A 688 -7.88 -23.03 0.31
C VAL A 688 -8.33 -21.64 0.63
N ILE A 689 -7.42 -20.70 0.44
CA ILE A 689 -7.61 -19.34 0.93
C ILE A 689 -8.34 -18.51 -0.13
N ASP A 690 -8.03 -18.75 -1.41
CA ASP A 690 -8.55 -17.95 -2.52
C ASP A 690 -9.72 -18.64 -3.24
N ASP A 691 -10.80 -17.90 -3.45
CA ASP A 691 -11.99 -18.35 -4.18
C ASP A 691 -11.71 -18.54 -5.68
N GLY A 692 -12.36 -19.53 -6.30
CA GLY A 692 -12.28 -19.73 -7.76
C GLY A 692 -11.00 -20.42 -8.21
N PHE A 693 -10.41 -21.21 -7.33
CA PHE A 693 -9.19 -21.94 -7.59
C PHE A 693 -9.39 -23.00 -8.69
N PRO A 694 -8.64 -22.99 -9.80
CA PRO A 694 -8.93 -23.82 -10.97
C PRO A 694 -8.31 -25.21 -10.87
N LEU A 695 -8.49 -25.91 -9.74
CA LEU A 695 -8.08 -27.30 -9.64
C LEU A 695 -9.09 -28.21 -10.36
N SER A 696 -8.56 -29.03 -11.27
CA SER A 696 -9.31 -30.10 -11.91
C SER A 696 -9.25 -31.40 -11.10
N GLY A 697 -8.26 -31.53 -10.20
CA GLY A 697 -8.11 -32.69 -9.34
C GLY A 697 -7.50 -32.38 -7.97
N LEU A 698 -7.91 -33.13 -6.95
CA LEU A 698 -7.25 -33.18 -5.64
C LEU A 698 -6.95 -34.64 -5.31
N ASN A 699 -5.68 -34.98 -5.14
CA ASN A 699 -5.23 -36.32 -4.81
C ASN A 699 -4.32 -36.30 -3.57
N ILE A 700 -4.73 -36.95 -2.49
CA ILE A 700 -3.97 -37.00 -1.25
C ILE A 700 -3.57 -38.46 -1.02
N ASN A 701 -2.28 -38.75 -1.12
CA ASN A 701 -1.72 -40.08 -0.87
C ASN A 701 -0.71 -40.05 0.29
N GLY A 702 -0.69 -41.12 1.07
CA GLY A 702 0.37 -41.39 2.04
C GLY A 702 0.90 -42.80 1.82
N THR A 703 2.08 -43.12 2.33
CA THR A 703 2.65 -44.48 2.26
C THR A 703 2.62 -45.21 3.61
N ASN A 704 2.23 -44.57 4.71
CA ASN A 704 2.17 -45.13 6.08
C ASN A 704 1.08 -44.42 6.93
N GLU A 705 0.82 -44.86 8.18
CA GLU A 705 -0.20 -44.41 9.18
C GLU A 705 -0.19 -42.89 9.55
N THR A 706 0.45 -42.08 8.73
CA THR A 706 0.94 -40.73 9.01
C THR A 706 -0.01 -39.59 8.72
N VAL A 707 -1.10 -39.83 7.99
CA VAL A 707 -2.09 -38.78 7.70
C VAL A 707 -3.26 -38.96 8.66
N SER A 708 -3.13 -38.42 9.87
CA SER A 708 -4.23 -38.38 10.83
C SER A 708 -4.85 -36.99 10.85
N GLY A 709 -6.12 -36.92 10.48
CA GLY A 709 -6.94 -35.73 10.70
C GLY A 709 -6.81 -34.60 9.68
N ILE A 710 -6.53 -34.87 8.40
CA ILE A 710 -6.73 -33.83 7.36
C ILE A 710 -8.21 -33.44 7.36
N VAL A 711 -8.49 -32.24 7.85
CA VAL A 711 -9.79 -31.59 7.72
C VAL A 711 -9.74 -30.73 6.47
N VAL A 712 -10.52 -31.09 5.46
CA VAL A 712 -10.87 -30.18 4.36
C VAL A 712 -12.30 -29.75 4.62
N THR A 713 -12.52 -28.47 4.94
CA THR A 713 -13.86 -28.01 5.31
C THR A 713 -14.77 -27.90 4.07
N ASP A 714 -16.09 -27.87 4.28
CA ASP A 714 -17.06 -27.56 3.22
C ASP A 714 -16.77 -26.21 2.54
N ALA A 715 -16.18 -25.26 3.27
CA ALA A 715 -15.75 -23.97 2.74
C ALA A 715 -14.51 -24.12 1.84
N ASP A 716 -13.48 -24.85 2.28
CA ASP A 716 -12.27 -25.07 1.49
C ASP A 716 -12.60 -25.79 0.18
N LEU A 717 -13.42 -26.83 0.22
CA LEU A 717 -13.85 -27.53 -0.99
C LEU A 717 -14.71 -26.67 -1.91
N TYR A 718 -15.57 -25.79 -1.38
CA TYR A 718 -16.30 -24.85 -2.21
C TYR A 718 -15.37 -23.88 -2.95
N ARG A 719 -14.30 -23.42 -2.30
CA ARG A 719 -13.29 -22.54 -2.91
C ARG A 719 -12.43 -23.26 -3.95
N LEU A 720 -12.12 -24.52 -3.69
CA LEU A 720 -11.49 -25.45 -4.63
C LEU A 720 -12.36 -25.72 -5.87
N SER A 721 -13.68 -25.59 -5.76
CA SER A 721 -14.61 -26.26 -6.66
C SER A 721 -15.41 -25.38 -7.60
N GLY A 722 -15.03 -24.14 -7.89
CA GLY A 722 -15.80 -23.34 -8.85
C GLY A 722 -16.07 -24.14 -10.14
N ALA A 723 -17.28 -24.69 -10.32
CA ALA A 723 -17.79 -25.65 -11.33
C ALA A 723 -16.85 -26.71 -11.99
N LYS A 724 -15.55 -26.77 -11.67
CA LYS A 724 -14.51 -27.39 -12.53
C LYS A 724 -13.73 -28.53 -11.89
N MET A 725 -13.94 -28.84 -10.61
CA MET A 725 -13.30 -29.98 -9.97
C MET A 725 -13.82 -31.28 -10.58
N ARG A 726 -12.94 -32.06 -11.20
CA ARG A 726 -13.29 -33.30 -11.91
C ARG A 726 -12.95 -34.54 -11.11
N THR A 727 -11.87 -34.53 -10.32
CA THR A 727 -11.41 -35.73 -9.61
C THR A 727 -11.07 -35.45 -8.15
N ILE A 728 -11.50 -36.33 -7.25
CA ILE A 728 -11.05 -36.39 -5.85
C ILE A 728 -10.49 -37.78 -5.59
N GLY A 729 -9.24 -37.87 -5.16
CA GLY A 729 -8.57 -39.10 -4.75
C GLY A 729 -8.12 -39.01 -3.30
N LEU A 730 -8.65 -39.90 -2.46
CA LEU A 730 -8.21 -40.12 -1.09
C LEU A 730 -7.54 -41.50 -1.03
N GLY A 731 -6.21 -41.50 -0.98
CA GLY A 731 -5.37 -42.67 -1.16
C GLY A 731 -5.43 -43.72 -0.04
N PRO A 732 -5.03 -44.97 -0.31
CA PRO A 732 -5.27 -46.17 0.51
C PRO A 732 -4.58 -46.29 1.86
N PHE A 733 -3.85 -45.28 2.33
CA PHE A 733 -3.02 -45.39 3.53
C PHE A 733 -3.18 -44.24 4.53
N ALA A 734 -4.17 -43.38 4.35
CA ALA A 734 -4.50 -42.34 5.32
C ALA A 734 -5.55 -42.85 6.30
N ASN A 735 -5.22 -42.92 7.59
CA ASN A 735 -6.20 -43.09 8.67
C ASN A 735 -6.99 -41.77 8.81
N PHE A 736 -7.98 -41.58 7.93
CA PHE A 736 -8.92 -40.46 8.03
C PHE A 736 -9.86 -40.69 9.22
N THR A 737 -9.46 -40.20 10.38
CA THR A 737 -10.33 -40.16 11.57
C THR A 737 -11.42 -39.08 11.48
N ALA A 738 -11.38 -38.16 10.50
CA ALA A 738 -12.29 -37.00 10.50
C ALA A 738 -12.55 -36.29 9.14
N ALA A 739 -12.20 -36.86 7.97
CA ALA A 739 -12.60 -36.24 6.70
C ALA A 739 -14.06 -36.56 6.36
N THR A 740 -14.98 -35.70 6.79
CA THR A 740 -16.42 -35.86 6.50
C THR A 740 -16.72 -35.40 5.07
N LEU A 741 -16.68 -36.33 4.11
CA LEU A 741 -17.36 -36.12 2.83
C LEU A 741 -18.88 -36.08 3.10
N SER A 742 -19.48 -34.89 3.07
CA SER A 742 -20.89 -34.65 3.38
C SER A 742 -21.75 -34.61 2.10
N ASN A 743 -23.07 -34.81 2.23
CA ASN A 743 -24.00 -34.62 1.12
C ASN A 743 -24.07 -33.14 0.70
N THR A 744 -23.98 -32.22 1.65
CA THR A 744 -23.89 -30.77 1.41
C THR A 744 -22.73 -30.44 0.48
N LEU A 745 -21.59 -31.09 0.69
CA LEU A 745 -20.41 -30.95 -0.15
C LEU A 745 -20.64 -31.53 -1.55
N LEU A 746 -21.12 -32.78 -1.66
CA LEU A 746 -21.35 -33.42 -2.96
C LEU A 746 -22.31 -32.61 -3.85
N ALA A 747 -23.35 -32.02 -3.28
CA ALA A 747 -24.29 -31.17 -4.00
C ALA A 747 -23.64 -29.94 -4.65
N LYS A 748 -22.51 -29.47 -4.12
CA LYS A 748 -21.74 -28.34 -4.66
C LYS A 748 -20.73 -28.78 -5.74
N LEU A 749 -20.43 -30.07 -5.84
CA LEU A 749 -19.45 -30.66 -6.76
C LEU A 749 -20.11 -31.24 -8.02
N SER A 750 -21.01 -30.49 -8.65
CA SER A 750 -21.77 -30.98 -9.83
C SER A 750 -20.89 -31.32 -11.04
N GLY A 751 -19.67 -30.79 -11.11
CA GLY A 751 -18.66 -31.10 -12.14
C GLY A 751 -17.82 -32.37 -11.88
N LEU A 752 -17.99 -33.03 -10.74
CA LEU A 752 -17.18 -34.18 -10.34
C LEU A 752 -17.43 -35.38 -11.26
N THR A 753 -16.38 -35.86 -11.93
CA THR A 753 -16.41 -37.03 -12.80
C THR A 753 -15.73 -38.26 -12.18
N GLY A 754 -14.89 -38.06 -11.17
CA GLY A 754 -14.19 -39.13 -10.48
C GLY A 754 -14.09 -38.93 -8.97
N LEU A 755 -14.44 -39.96 -8.20
CA LEU A 755 -14.32 -40.01 -6.74
C LEU A 755 -13.67 -41.33 -6.35
N SER A 756 -12.48 -41.25 -5.78
CA SER A 756 -11.74 -42.40 -5.25
C SER A 756 -11.53 -42.22 -3.76
N ILE A 757 -11.95 -43.22 -2.98
CA ILE A 757 -11.84 -43.24 -1.53
C ILE A 757 -11.28 -44.59 -1.11
N ALA A 758 -10.26 -44.59 -0.25
CA ALA A 758 -9.65 -45.83 0.19
C ALA A 758 -9.44 -45.86 1.71
N ARG A 759 -9.73 -47.02 2.32
CA ARG A 759 -9.52 -47.33 3.76
C ARG A 759 -10.07 -46.29 4.77
N SER A 760 -11.32 -45.84 4.62
CA SER A 760 -11.98 -45.03 5.66
C SER A 760 -13.19 -45.75 6.27
N PRO A 761 -13.13 -46.21 7.54
CA PRO A 761 -14.28 -46.79 8.23
C PRO A 761 -15.31 -45.73 8.68
N ALA A 762 -15.02 -44.42 8.51
CA ALA A 762 -15.81 -43.32 9.07
C ALA A 762 -16.42 -42.37 8.01
N ILE A 763 -16.56 -42.80 6.76
CA ILE A 763 -17.36 -42.03 5.81
C ILE A 763 -18.81 -42.12 6.25
N ALA A 764 -19.51 -40.98 6.25
CA ALA A 764 -20.92 -40.91 6.59
C ALA A 764 -21.66 -42.05 5.89
N ALA A 765 -22.32 -42.90 6.69
CA ALA A 765 -23.06 -44.06 6.20
C ALA A 765 -24.07 -43.72 5.08
N ASN A 766 -24.40 -42.43 4.98
CA ASN A 766 -25.42 -41.83 4.12
C ASN A 766 -24.88 -40.89 3.05
N LEU A 767 -23.64 -41.06 2.56
CA LEU A 767 -23.20 -40.34 1.35
C LEU A 767 -24.28 -40.49 0.26
N ASP A 768 -24.54 -39.52 -0.59
CA ASP A 768 -25.56 -39.59 -1.64
C ASP A 768 -24.93 -39.23 -2.98
N LEU A 769 -24.66 -40.25 -3.80
CA LEU A 769 -24.00 -40.07 -5.09
C LEU A 769 -24.94 -39.51 -6.17
N THR A 770 -26.24 -39.38 -5.89
CA THR A 770 -27.19 -38.70 -6.81
C THR A 770 -26.91 -37.21 -6.91
N LEU A 771 -26.24 -36.64 -5.91
CA LEU A 771 -25.83 -35.24 -5.86
C LEU A 771 -24.65 -34.93 -6.79
N THR A 772 -23.99 -35.96 -7.34
CA THR A 772 -22.91 -35.82 -8.34
C THR A 772 -23.30 -36.51 -9.65
N PRO A 773 -24.20 -35.91 -10.45
CA PRO A 773 -24.78 -36.57 -11.63
C PRO A 773 -23.76 -36.86 -12.73
N ASN A 774 -22.59 -36.22 -12.72
CA ASN A 774 -21.52 -36.41 -13.71
C ASN A 774 -20.47 -37.46 -13.34
N LEU A 775 -20.65 -38.14 -12.21
CA LEU A 775 -19.72 -39.13 -11.71
C LEU A 775 -19.68 -40.36 -12.64
N ILE A 776 -18.52 -40.64 -13.24
CA ILE A 776 -18.25 -41.79 -14.13
C ILE A 776 -17.15 -42.71 -13.59
N MET A 777 -16.44 -42.30 -12.55
CA MET A 777 -15.47 -43.12 -11.84
C MET A 777 -15.78 -43.07 -10.34
N TYR A 778 -16.11 -44.21 -9.74
CA TYR A 778 -16.29 -44.34 -8.31
C TYR A 778 -15.46 -45.50 -7.76
N ASN A 779 -14.40 -45.20 -7.04
CA ASN A 779 -13.58 -46.18 -6.36
C ASN A 779 -13.78 -46.02 -4.86
N HIS A 780 -14.18 -47.07 -4.16
CA HIS A 780 -14.32 -47.11 -2.71
C HIS A 780 -13.76 -48.42 -2.14
N ALA A 781 -12.49 -48.70 -2.47
CA ALA A 781 -11.83 -49.94 -2.09
C ALA A 781 -11.52 -50.01 -0.57
N ALA A 782 -11.62 -51.23 -0.01
CA ALA A 782 -11.19 -51.57 1.36
C ALA A 782 -11.90 -50.77 2.47
N SER A 783 -13.22 -50.62 2.38
CA SER A 783 -14.02 -49.64 3.14
C SER A 783 -14.98 -50.20 4.18
N GLY A 784 -15.07 -51.53 4.35
CA GLY A 784 -15.98 -52.16 5.31
C GLY A 784 -17.46 -51.81 5.10
N LEU A 785 -17.85 -51.41 3.89
CA LEU A 785 -19.23 -51.07 3.56
C LEU A 785 -20.16 -52.25 3.79
N SER A 786 -21.27 -52.03 4.48
CA SER A 786 -22.36 -53.00 4.55
C SER A 786 -23.01 -53.23 3.19
N VAL A 787 -23.66 -54.39 3.02
CA VAL A 787 -24.47 -54.73 1.84
C VAL A 787 -25.49 -53.62 1.50
N ALA A 788 -26.14 -53.05 2.52
CA ALA A 788 -27.10 -51.96 2.32
C ALA A 788 -26.45 -50.71 1.71
N GLN A 789 -25.25 -50.36 2.16
CA GLN A 789 -24.49 -49.24 1.60
C GLN A 789 -24.01 -49.54 0.18
N VAL A 790 -23.48 -50.75 -0.07
CA VAL A 790 -23.12 -51.20 -1.43
C VAL A 790 -24.31 -51.04 -2.38
N ASN A 791 -25.48 -51.52 -1.98
CA ASN A 791 -26.72 -51.39 -2.77
C ASN A 791 -27.08 -49.91 -3.02
N ALA A 792 -27.05 -49.07 -1.99
CA ALA A 792 -27.37 -47.65 -2.11
C ALA A 792 -26.43 -46.92 -3.09
N ARG A 793 -25.13 -47.23 -3.08
CA ARG A 793 -24.13 -46.64 -3.99
C ARG A 793 -24.42 -47.02 -5.45
N LEU A 794 -24.68 -48.30 -5.70
CA LEU A 794 -24.97 -48.80 -7.03
C LEU A 794 -26.26 -48.18 -7.58
N VAL A 795 -27.33 -48.15 -6.77
CA VAL A 795 -28.62 -47.55 -7.17
C VAL A 795 -28.48 -46.05 -7.48
N ALA A 796 -27.75 -45.31 -6.65
CA ALA A 796 -27.51 -43.89 -6.86
C ALA A 796 -26.76 -43.63 -8.19
N LEU A 797 -25.71 -44.40 -8.47
CA LEU A 797 -24.95 -44.29 -9.73
C LEU A 797 -25.78 -44.71 -10.96
N ASP A 798 -26.61 -45.74 -10.84
CA ASP A 798 -27.51 -46.16 -11.91
C ASP A 798 -28.53 -45.06 -12.26
N THR A 799 -29.06 -44.40 -11.22
CA THR A 799 -30.02 -43.29 -11.33
C THR A 799 -29.42 -42.06 -12.02
N ASN A 800 -28.12 -41.81 -11.87
CA ASN A 800 -27.43 -40.72 -12.58
C ASN A 800 -27.44 -40.89 -14.12
N GLY A 801 -27.74 -42.09 -14.63
CA GLY A 801 -28.01 -42.31 -16.06
C GLY A 801 -26.79 -42.21 -16.98
N LYS A 802 -25.56 -42.14 -16.46
CA LYS A 802 -24.34 -42.08 -17.26
C LYS A 802 -23.95 -43.44 -17.84
N SER A 803 -23.26 -43.45 -18.97
CA SER A 803 -22.71 -44.63 -19.63
C SER A 803 -21.17 -44.62 -19.61
N GLY A 804 -20.55 -45.79 -19.75
CA GLY A 804 -19.09 -45.90 -19.93
C GLY A 804 -18.22 -45.48 -18.75
N GLY A 805 -18.57 -45.91 -17.53
CA GLY A 805 -17.82 -45.59 -16.30
C GLY A 805 -17.09 -46.76 -15.65
N SER A 806 -16.50 -46.53 -14.47
CA SER A 806 -15.92 -47.56 -13.63
C SER A 806 -16.37 -47.44 -12.18
N ILE A 807 -16.70 -48.58 -11.57
CA ILE A 807 -17.02 -48.71 -10.15
C ILE A 807 -16.12 -49.80 -9.58
N ASN A 808 -15.40 -49.47 -8.52
CA ASN A 808 -14.70 -50.47 -7.71
C ASN A 808 -15.08 -50.27 -6.25
N ILE A 809 -15.93 -51.14 -5.73
CA ILE A 809 -16.32 -51.18 -4.31
C ILE A 809 -15.98 -52.52 -3.67
N ALA A 810 -15.05 -53.26 -4.28
CA ALA A 810 -14.57 -54.52 -3.75
C ALA A 810 -13.77 -54.30 -2.46
N GLN A 811 -14.03 -55.13 -1.46
CA GLN A 811 -13.32 -55.20 -0.20
C GLN A 811 -12.05 -56.03 -0.39
N TYR A 812 -10.97 -55.34 -0.78
CA TYR A 812 -9.69 -55.98 -1.09
C TYR A 812 -8.92 -56.52 0.14
N LEU A 813 -9.31 -56.14 1.36
CA LEU A 813 -8.67 -56.61 2.60
C LEU A 813 -9.36 -57.87 3.13
N VAL A 814 -9.13 -58.98 2.44
CA VAL A 814 -9.57 -60.32 2.85
C VAL A 814 -9.06 -60.60 4.28
N GLY A 815 -9.97 -60.70 5.25
CA GLY A 815 -9.67 -60.94 6.67
C GLY A 815 -9.82 -59.73 7.60
N VAL A 816 -9.99 -58.51 7.06
CA VAL A 816 -10.24 -57.29 7.88
C VAL A 816 -11.72 -56.90 7.83
N TYR A 817 -12.36 -57.02 6.66
CA TYR A 817 -13.77 -56.71 6.46
C TYR A 817 -14.51 -57.91 5.88
N ALA A 818 -15.79 -58.05 6.23
CA ALA A 818 -16.64 -59.11 5.73
C ALA A 818 -17.16 -58.77 4.32
N SER A 819 -16.98 -59.71 3.38
CA SER A 819 -17.53 -59.63 2.02
C SER A 819 -18.98 -59.14 2.04
N SER A 820 -19.25 -58.11 1.26
CA SER A 820 -20.55 -57.44 1.19
C SER A 820 -21.04 -57.40 -0.26
N PRO A 821 -21.34 -58.57 -0.85
CA PRO A 821 -21.81 -58.63 -2.23
C PRO A 821 -23.15 -57.89 -2.36
N PRO A 822 -23.40 -57.22 -3.50
CA PRO A 822 -24.67 -56.54 -3.71
C PRO A 822 -25.84 -57.53 -3.64
N SER A 823 -26.99 -57.07 -3.15
CA SER A 823 -28.22 -57.84 -3.04
C SER A 823 -29.44 -57.03 -3.48
N GLY A 824 -30.55 -57.70 -3.80
CA GLY A 824 -31.81 -57.04 -4.18
C GLY A 824 -31.61 -55.96 -5.25
N ALA A 825 -32.01 -54.72 -4.94
CA ALA A 825 -31.89 -53.57 -5.85
C ALA A 825 -30.44 -53.29 -6.29
N GLY A 826 -29.43 -53.64 -5.49
CA GLY A 826 -28.03 -53.46 -5.86
C GLY A 826 -27.58 -54.40 -6.99
N VAL A 827 -28.10 -55.63 -7.04
CA VAL A 827 -27.82 -56.58 -8.14
C VAL A 827 -28.41 -56.06 -9.45
N THR A 828 -29.65 -55.56 -9.40
CA THR A 828 -30.31 -54.93 -10.54
C THR A 828 -29.53 -53.71 -11.02
N ALA A 829 -29.16 -52.81 -10.12
CA ALA A 829 -28.37 -51.62 -10.45
C ALA A 829 -27.01 -51.98 -11.05
N LYS A 830 -26.31 -53.00 -10.51
CA LYS A 830 -25.05 -53.52 -11.07
C LYS A 830 -25.24 -54.00 -12.51
N ALA A 831 -26.27 -54.80 -12.78
CA ALA A 831 -26.57 -55.30 -14.12
C ALA A 831 -26.91 -54.15 -15.09
N ASN A 832 -27.70 -53.17 -14.65
CA ASN A 832 -28.04 -51.98 -15.44
C ASN A 832 -26.79 -51.17 -15.80
N LEU A 833 -25.93 -50.91 -14.83
CA LEU A 833 -24.67 -50.19 -15.02
C LEU A 833 -23.75 -50.94 -16.01
N GLN A 834 -23.61 -52.26 -15.86
CA GLN A 834 -22.85 -53.08 -16.81
C GLN A 834 -23.47 -53.04 -18.23
N GLY A 835 -24.80 -53.08 -18.34
CA GLY A 835 -25.52 -52.90 -19.60
C GLY A 835 -25.31 -51.52 -20.23
N LYS A 836 -25.09 -50.48 -19.41
CA LYS A 836 -24.67 -49.14 -19.83
C LYS A 836 -23.16 -49.03 -20.13
N GLY A 837 -22.43 -50.14 -20.14
CA GLY A 837 -21.00 -50.21 -20.46
C GLY A 837 -20.06 -49.88 -19.29
N TRP A 838 -20.52 -49.94 -18.04
CA TRP A 838 -19.65 -49.73 -16.89
C TRP A 838 -18.83 -50.97 -16.54
N SER A 839 -17.58 -50.77 -16.13
CA SER A 839 -16.81 -51.79 -15.42
C SER A 839 -17.18 -51.75 -13.93
N VAL A 840 -17.89 -52.77 -13.42
CA VAL A 840 -18.37 -52.81 -12.02
C VAL A 840 -17.72 -53.96 -11.27
N SER A 841 -16.82 -53.64 -10.34
CA SER A 841 -16.19 -54.57 -9.42
C SER A 841 -16.81 -54.44 -8.02
N THR A 842 -17.35 -55.54 -7.51
CA THR A 842 -17.87 -55.72 -6.15
C THR A 842 -17.28 -57.01 -5.59
N ASP A 843 -17.47 -57.26 -4.29
CA ASP A 843 -17.20 -58.58 -3.69
C ASP A 843 -17.96 -59.73 -4.35
#